data_AF-A0A0S6U6K5-F1
#
_entry.id   AF-A0A0S6U6K5-F1
#
_cell.length_a   1.000
_cell.length_b   1.000
_cell.length_c   1.000
_cell.angle_alpha   90.00
_cell.angle_beta   90.00
_cell.angle_gamma   90.00
#
_symmetry.space_group_name_H-M   'P 1'
#
loop_
_entity.id
_entity.type
_entity.pdbx_description
1 polymer ?
#
loop_
_entity_poly.entity_id
_entity_poly.type
_entity_poly.pdbx_seq_one_letter_code
_entity_poly.pdbx_strand_id
1 'polypeptide(L)'
;MAFRVLHLSDVHIGKTYKPSESIAYKIVSDIEHNKMANIDCIITTGDIFEGTIKTSEILIREAVNFYEIILKEINYNQTKQLDKTDFIFVPGNHDIIRTDNLDERWKKYHSFIQMFYEVIPECYDTNDFSVFKPYHNNKIVFIGFNSCQIENKKIFDKEYVSKLQTNLSSEVLSNYGIDKDKLLEILEEQKTSEFDDYGNISLQQISDIKRKLKQVNDYNVVALFHHHFYLFPEVSKKFGDSSLIRNYSEFIQELKYMDVKTVLHGHKHFDMERPYISDDYYDTTESIINIFAGGSLGTFRTNRHTFGIIDFYDKKEDVKLTQKKFVYNDESLEPIQIKRIPPKNILTKVVKLLELLKVNSPDKFNAYQSIAEKNYSIYNDCNKIIEWLSEIFTGFNETYKILNENEKNILFILYAVNYRTLKYKNIIEKNDTEFESKSVLLQEFYNKILNGSDFQICSEDFHDLFNSKNLFECAKYCDQLLNSTSQKTSQHYLAFTMIALFFSDLYLVLTKYADDFKHSIKYKVNIKIEDNKFHENVPAPRIVINSDADRRSAYIQLLCNDATAHKMAVLFIKEFDLMINKYEDYFKLIGLKLYYLLPQINNDNAEKALDNYNFEAYIPTLLPLLTGDNIYPSKEVFARELIQNSIDAIAVREAKDTTLFANKIYIDIGKDEQGRRFFKIKDNGTGMDRYKIERYFTSIGRSFYSDEEYQDLNIGYKPISNFGIGFLSSFMVCQEIDVKTRYYTTESEALRLHIPNYEGCFFIEKEKELDVGTELVLYLNHNIENKKIVSYIQDIMLDIKYDLIINYTSDKGIQQLNIPAHNLRKKASKKDFKLFVPLSEDYNALKLDYERDIISGKFVSEHQYGILIHNSDSEKKNVFNVLNAGILVQQASLSRLFGRGFENGYHSNIRGNFFYKNSILANFPANWIQLDVSREKLVGFPDDLKKSAGKNISLSVGVQIAEALLEQIQWILKHNESSVSQTPVINLQETILFAIDFCNRNNNTETYKKLSALKYILHIDFANDAIVFNLAHKYEARDRIKITFNTGISQEYINELLVKIRTLDFREEFFIESICENEMREIHPMLVRDFYRFCEEFMGNRDNRMNKNFRYKFEHIIHEPWFCGFEQEDGILKIIAIILLLYLDKLEEKENLKQLPVVNIIERILMERINICDVEKKSSGIVIKYEELNALFESRKRTNDR
;
A
#
# COMPACT_ATOMS: atom_id res chain seq x y z
N MET A 1 43.72 -11.49 20.96
CA MET A 1 42.91 -12.73 20.92
C MET A 1 41.46 -12.34 21.16
N ALA A 2 40.52 -12.88 20.39
CA ALA A 2 39.09 -12.58 20.55
C ALA A 2 38.51 -13.27 21.80
N PHE A 3 37.55 -12.62 22.44
CA PHE A 3 36.66 -13.19 23.45
C PHE A 3 35.46 -13.85 22.76
N ARG A 4 35.41 -15.17 22.73
CA ARG A 4 34.44 -15.97 21.98
C ARG A 4 33.24 -16.37 22.83
N VAL A 5 32.06 -16.03 22.35
CA VAL A 5 30.78 -16.32 22.98
C VAL A 5 29.99 -17.33 22.17
N LEU A 6 29.49 -18.40 22.80
CA LEU A 6 28.43 -19.25 22.24
C LEU A 6 27.08 -18.67 22.65
N HIS A 7 26.29 -18.20 21.69
CA HIS A 7 24.96 -17.61 21.91
C HIS A 7 23.86 -18.59 21.52
N LEU A 8 23.04 -18.95 22.51
CA LEU A 8 21.87 -19.82 22.41
C LEU A 8 20.60 -19.02 22.75
N SER A 9 19.46 -19.38 22.17
CA SER A 9 18.15 -18.80 22.50
C SER A 9 17.04 -19.80 22.21
N ASP A 10 15.91 -19.67 22.90
CA ASP A 10 14.68 -20.44 22.63
C ASP A 10 14.97 -21.95 22.54
N VAL A 11 15.41 -22.53 23.67
CA VAL A 11 15.83 -23.93 23.78
C VAL A 11 14.63 -24.87 23.93
N HIS A 12 13.61 -24.50 24.71
CA HIS A 12 12.36 -25.27 24.91
C HIS A 12 12.54 -26.71 25.45
N ILE A 13 13.41 -26.89 26.45
CA ILE A 13 13.61 -28.19 27.12
C ILE A 13 12.28 -28.75 27.64
N GLY A 14 12.12 -30.06 27.47
CA GLY A 14 10.93 -30.85 27.79
C GLY A 14 10.05 -31.17 26.57
N LYS A 15 10.09 -30.36 25.51
CA LYS A 15 9.46 -30.70 24.22
C LYS A 15 10.27 -30.18 23.04
N THR A 16 11.52 -30.60 22.96
CA THR A 16 12.41 -30.27 21.85
C THR A 16 12.12 -31.11 20.60
N TYR A 17 12.54 -30.65 19.43
CA TYR A 17 12.39 -31.41 18.16
C TYR A 17 13.20 -32.72 18.12
N LYS A 18 14.22 -32.83 18.96
CA LYS A 18 15.08 -34.00 19.21
C LYS A 18 15.35 -34.14 20.70
N PRO A 19 15.79 -35.30 21.21
CA PRO A 19 16.28 -35.41 22.59
C PRO A 19 17.29 -34.30 22.90
N SER A 20 17.11 -33.59 24.00
CA SER A 20 17.90 -32.42 24.39
C SER A 20 19.41 -32.73 24.39
N GLU A 21 19.79 -33.90 24.90
CA GLU A 21 21.18 -34.40 24.85
C GLU A 21 21.74 -34.48 23.42
N SER A 22 20.95 -34.97 22.47
CA SER A 22 21.37 -35.08 21.06
C SER A 22 21.62 -33.71 20.44
N ILE A 23 20.83 -32.70 20.81
CA ILE A 23 21.03 -31.32 20.38
C ILE A 23 22.35 -30.79 20.96
N ALA A 24 22.60 -31.01 22.26
CA ALA A 24 23.85 -30.60 22.92
C ALA A 24 25.10 -31.20 22.24
N TYR A 25 25.11 -32.53 22.02
CA TYR A 25 26.23 -33.19 21.33
C TYR A 25 26.41 -32.67 19.90
N LYS A 26 25.31 -32.38 19.19
CA LYS A 26 25.38 -31.90 17.82
C LYS A 26 25.99 -30.50 17.73
N ILE A 27 25.63 -29.59 18.64
CA ILE A 27 26.23 -28.25 18.75
C ILE A 27 27.74 -28.38 18.92
N VAL A 28 28.19 -29.15 19.91
CA VAL A 28 29.63 -29.26 20.21
C VAL A 28 30.39 -29.95 19.07
N SER A 29 29.83 -31.00 18.48
CA SER A 29 30.42 -31.71 17.34
C SER A 29 30.60 -30.79 16.12
N ASP A 30 29.60 -29.96 15.80
CA ASP A 30 29.70 -29.06 14.66
C ASP A 30 30.65 -27.87 14.93
N ILE A 31 30.76 -27.41 16.18
CA ILE A 31 31.78 -26.43 16.60
C ILE A 31 33.20 -27.00 16.41
N GLU A 32 33.41 -28.26 16.81
CA GLU A 32 34.70 -28.95 16.67
C GLU A 32 35.05 -29.18 15.19
N HIS A 33 34.11 -29.75 14.42
CA HIS A 33 34.31 -30.04 13.00
C HIS A 33 34.70 -28.80 12.19
N ASN A 34 34.12 -27.65 12.54
CA ASN A 34 34.40 -26.37 11.89
C ASN A 34 35.55 -25.58 12.54
N LYS A 35 36.34 -26.21 13.43
CA LYS A 35 37.53 -25.63 14.10
C LYS A 35 37.21 -24.34 14.87
N MET A 36 36.09 -24.31 15.57
CA MET A 36 35.60 -23.15 16.32
C MET A 36 35.76 -23.27 17.85
N ALA A 37 36.66 -24.13 18.32
CA ALA A 37 37.03 -24.29 19.74
C ALA A 37 37.57 -22.99 20.38
N ASN A 38 37.82 -23.00 21.69
CA ASN A 38 38.18 -21.85 22.53
C ASN A 38 37.00 -20.90 22.79
N ILE A 39 35.86 -21.45 23.20
CA ILE A 39 34.74 -20.68 23.76
C ILE A 39 35.18 -20.10 25.11
N ASP A 40 34.94 -18.81 25.33
CA ASP A 40 35.23 -18.09 26.58
C ASP A 40 33.99 -17.89 27.46
N CYS A 41 32.80 -17.88 26.88
CA CYS A 41 31.53 -17.68 27.60
C CYS A 41 30.36 -18.28 26.82
N ILE A 42 29.34 -18.77 27.52
CA ILE A 42 28.12 -19.34 26.93
C ILE A 42 26.93 -18.53 27.42
N ILE A 43 26.16 -17.95 26.49
CA ILE A 43 25.02 -17.07 26.80
C ILE A 43 23.74 -17.69 26.28
N THR A 44 22.72 -17.79 27.14
CA THR A 44 21.35 -18.15 26.73
C THR A 44 20.38 -17.01 26.98
N THR A 45 19.74 -16.51 25.91
CA THR A 45 18.78 -15.39 25.95
C THR A 45 17.32 -15.85 26.05
N GLY A 46 16.99 -16.56 27.13
CA GLY A 46 15.62 -16.92 27.51
C GLY A 46 14.99 -18.10 26.78
N ASP A 47 13.82 -18.49 27.28
CA ASP A 47 13.02 -19.65 26.85
C ASP A 47 13.80 -20.97 26.91
N ILE A 48 14.39 -21.21 28.10
CA ILE A 48 15.09 -22.46 28.42
C ILE A 48 14.09 -23.61 28.46
N PHE A 49 12.92 -23.40 29.06
CA PHE A 49 11.89 -24.42 29.24
C PHE A 49 10.76 -24.30 28.22
N GLU A 50 10.06 -25.41 27.95
CA GLU A 50 8.76 -25.35 27.25
C GLU A 50 7.66 -24.90 28.21
N GLY A 51 7.05 -23.73 27.92
CA GLY A 51 6.11 -23.06 28.81
C GLY A 51 4.77 -23.79 29.05
N THR A 52 4.47 -24.85 28.30
CA THR A 52 3.27 -25.68 28.47
C THR A 52 3.47 -26.85 29.44
N ILE A 53 4.71 -27.16 29.82
CA ILE A 53 5.03 -28.29 30.71
C ILE A 53 5.04 -27.81 32.16
N LYS A 54 4.38 -28.58 33.04
CA LYS A 54 4.38 -28.31 34.47
C LYS A 54 5.79 -28.47 35.04
N THR A 55 6.21 -27.52 35.87
CA THR A 55 7.50 -27.57 36.57
C THR A 55 7.61 -28.86 37.39
N SER A 56 8.66 -29.62 37.14
CA SER A 56 9.03 -30.81 37.91
C SER A 56 10.54 -30.85 38.06
N GLU A 57 11.03 -31.52 39.10
CA GLU A 57 12.47 -31.68 39.32
C GLU A 57 13.15 -32.39 38.14
N ILE A 58 12.44 -33.34 37.48
CA ILE A 58 12.92 -34.05 36.29
C ILE A 58 13.19 -33.07 35.13
N LEU A 59 12.26 -32.15 34.86
CA LEU A 59 12.41 -31.16 33.80
C LEU A 59 13.61 -30.22 34.05
N ILE A 60 13.79 -29.79 35.30
CA ILE A 60 14.92 -28.93 35.68
C ILE A 60 16.23 -29.71 35.53
N ARG A 61 16.26 -31.00 35.93
CA ARG A 61 17.44 -31.87 35.77
C ARG A 61 17.79 -32.10 34.30
N GLU A 62 16.79 -32.25 33.45
CA GLU A 62 17.01 -32.37 32.00
C GLU A 62 17.66 -31.09 31.44
N ALA A 63 17.18 -29.91 31.83
CA ALA A 63 17.77 -28.64 31.41
C ALA A 63 19.20 -28.46 31.94
N VAL A 64 19.47 -28.82 33.20
CA VAL A 64 20.83 -28.80 33.76
C VAL A 64 21.75 -29.75 33.00
N ASN A 65 21.31 -30.99 32.76
CA ASN A 65 22.06 -31.99 32.01
C ASN A 65 22.42 -31.51 30.59
N PHE A 66 21.49 -30.82 29.90
CA PHE A 66 21.78 -30.21 28.60
C PHE A 66 23.01 -29.29 28.63
N TYR A 67 23.08 -28.37 29.60
CA TYR A 67 24.21 -27.45 29.73
C TYR A 67 25.47 -28.12 30.30
N GLU A 68 25.33 -29.13 31.18
CA GLU A 68 26.47 -29.91 31.68
C GLU A 68 27.13 -30.73 30.57
N ILE A 69 26.36 -31.28 29.63
CA ILE A 69 26.90 -31.93 28.43
C ILE A 69 27.69 -30.91 27.59
N ILE A 70 27.13 -29.73 27.32
CA ILE A 70 27.84 -28.67 26.58
C ILE A 70 29.15 -28.30 27.28
N LEU A 71 29.11 -28.07 28.59
CA LEU A 71 30.31 -27.74 29.39
C LEU A 71 31.37 -28.84 29.29
N LYS A 72 30.99 -30.10 29.54
CA LYS A 72 31.90 -31.24 29.56
C LYS A 72 32.54 -31.46 28.19
N GLU A 73 31.75 -31.47 27.12
CA GLU A 73 32.22 -31.77 25.78
C GLU A 73 33.06 -30.62 25.20
N ILE A 74 32.70 -29.35 25.47
CA ILE A 74 33.54 -28.21 25.08
C ILE A 74 34.89 -28.27 25.81
N ASN A 75 34.89 -28.52 27.13
CA ASN A 75 36.12 -28.63 27.92
C ASN A 75 37.01 -29.79 27.50
N TYR A 76 36.42 -30.88 27.02
CA TYR A 76 37.16 -32.00 26.44
C TYR A 76 37.85 -31.60 25.12
N ASN A 77 37.20 -30.75 24.32
CA ASN A 77 37.63 -30.37 22.97
C ASN A 77 38.47 -29.08 22.90
N GLN A 78 38.74 -28.40 24.02
CA GLN A 78 39.53 -27.17 24.03
C GLN A 78 40.52 -27.09 25.20
N THR A 79 41.59 -26.32 25.02
CA THR A 79 42.64 -26.19 26.03
C THR A 79 42.22 -25.32 27.21
N LYS A 80 41.42 -24.28 26.96
CA LYS A 80 40.90 -23.39 28.00
C LYS A 80 39.69 -24.03 28.68
N GLN A 81 39.82 -24.38 29.95
CA GLN A 81 38.72 -24.97 30.72
C GLN A 81 37.74 -23.87 31.14
N LEU A 82 36.47 -24.03 30.76
CA LEU A 82 35.33 -23.25 31.23
C LEU A 82 34.86 -23.79 32.58
N ASP A 83 34.33 -22.89 33.40
CA ASP A 83 33.59 -23.27 34.61
C ASP A 83 32.10 -22.91 34.49
N LYS A 84 31.30 -23.35 35.48
CA LYS A 84 29.86 -23.06 35.49
C LYS A 84 29.59 -21.55 35.47
N THR A 85 30.45 -20.71 36.06
CA THR A 85 30.28 -19.25 36.15
C THR A 85 30.53 -18.50 34.84
N ASP A 86 31.03 -19.18 33.80
CA ASP A 86 31.16 -18.67 32.43
C ASP A 86 29.86 -18.81 31.60
N PHE A 87 28.84 -19.45 32.17
CA PHE A 87 27.49 -19.42 31.62
C PHE A 87 26.76 -18.16 32.10
N ILE A 88 26.02 -17.52 31.20
CA ILE A 88 25.10 -16.42 31.51
C ILE A 88 23.72 -16.78 30.96
N PHE A 89 22.77 -16.95 31.86
CA PHE A 89 21.36 -17.13 31.54
C PHE A 89 20.60 -15.82 31.77
N VAL A 90 19.70 -15.51 30.84
CA VAL A 90 18.67 -14.48 30.97
C VAL A 90 17.30 -15.18 30.91
N PRO A 91 16.32 -14.83 31.76
CA PRO A 91 15.00 -15.46 31.73
C PRO A 91 14.17 -15.06 30.50
N GLY A 92 13.40 -16.01 29.97
CA GLY A 92 12.34 -15.80 28.97
C GLY A 92 10.93 -15.99 29.52
N ASN A 93 9.91 -15.72 28.70
CA ASN A 93 8.51 -15.78 29.11
C ASN A 93 8.02 -17.22 29.33
N HIS A 94 8.74 -18.22 28.85
CA HIS A 94 8.48 -19.62 29.18
C HIS A 94 9.17 -20.10 30.47
N ASP A 95 10.08 -19.31 31.06
CA ASP A 95 10.84 -19.68 32.25
C ASP A 95 10.15 -19.30 33.57
N ILE A 96 9.07 -18.54 33.46
CA ILE A 96 8.23 -18.07 34.55
C ILE A 96 7.04 -19.04 34.81
N ILE A 97 6.55 -19.08 36.05
CA ILE A 97 5.31 -19.78 36.44
C ILE A 97 4.18 -18.74 36.43
N ARG A 98 3.10 -19.06 35.70
CA ARG A 98 1.90 -18.20 35.59
C ARG A 98 1.07 -18.30 36.87
N THR A 99 1.42 -17.48 37.85
CA THR A 99 0.77 -17.39 39.17
C THR A 99 0.77 -15.95 39.68
N ASP A 100 -0.19 -15.65 40.54
CA ASP A 100 -0.30 -14.37 41.26
C ASP A 100 0.72 -14.24 42.39
N ASN A 101 1.22 -15.37 42.92
CA ASN A 101 2.23 -15.35 43.96
C ASN A 101 3.61 -14.98 43.38
N LEU A 102 4.09 -13.79 43.72
CA LEU A 102 5.38 -13.26 43.26
C LEU A 102 6.57 -14.18 43.61
N ASP A 103 6.53 -14.84 44.78
CA ASP A 103 7.60 -15.74 45.22
C ASP A 103 7.63 -17.05 44.42
N GLU A 104 6.46 -17.53 43.98
CA GLU A 104 6.36 -18.74 43.17
C GLU A 104 6.63 -18.50 41.70
N ARG A 105 6.36 -17.28 41.22
CA ARG A 105 6.50 -16.87 39.81
C ARG A 105 7.86 -17.24 39.23
N TRP A 106 8.94 -16.99 39.97
CA TRP A 106 10.31 -17.24 39.51
C TRP A 106 10.92 -18.54 40.01
N LYS A 107 10.17 -19.34 40.77
CA LYS A 107 10.67 -20.57 41.40
C LYS A 107 11.25 -21.57 40.39
N LYS A 108 10.65 -21.69 39.20
CA LYS A 108 11.16 -22.55 38.11
C LYS A 108 12.55 -22.13 37.66
N TYR A 109 12.72 -20.86 37.28
CA TYR A 109 14.00 -20.32 36.85
C TYR A 109 15.04 -20.28 37.97
N HIS A 110 14.65 -19.87 39.18
CA HIS A 110 15.50 -19.86 40.36
C HIS A 110 16.04 -21.26 40.69
N SER A 111 15.17 -22.27 40.68
CA SER A 111 15.59 -23.67 40.94
C SER A 111 16.56 -24.18 39.88
N PHE A 112 16.39 -23.77 38.62
CA PHE A 112 17.33 -24.10 37.54
C PHE A 112 18.71 -23.48 37.75
N ILE A 113 18.80 -22.16 37.95
CA ILE A 113 20.09 -21.51 38.14
C ILE A 113 20.76 -22.01 39.44
N GLN A 114 20.01 -22.22 40.52
CA GLN A 114 20.55 -22.74 41.77
C GLN A 114 21.09 -24.16 41.59
N MET A 115 20.38 -25.03 40.88
CA MET A 115 20.84 -26.41 40.66
C MET A 115 22.00 -26.47 39.66
N PHE A 116 22.02 -25.60 38.65
CA PHE A 116 23.13 -25.54 37.70
C PHE A 116 24.42 -25.03 38.37
N TYR A 117 24.38 -23.86 39.01
CA TYR A 117 25.57 -23.23 39.60
C TYR A 117 25.97 -23.80 40.97
N GLU A 118 25.07 -24.50 41.66
CA GLU A 118 25.16 -24.90 43.08
C GLU A 118 25.13 -23.70 44.05
N VAL A 119 25.95 -22.68 43.79
CA VAL A 119 25.94 -21.37 44.44
C VAL A 119 25.76 -20.30 43.37
N ILE A 120 24.66 -19.55 43.42
CA ILE A 120 24.35 -18.50 42.43
C ILE A 120 25.47 -17.44 42.46
N PRO A 121 26.12 -17.13 41.33
CA PRO A 121 27.22 -16.16 41.30
C PRO A 121 26.78 -14.73 41.66
N GLU A 122 27.67 -13.96 42.28
CA GLU A 122 27.43 -12.55 42.68
C GLU A 122 27.10 -11.60 41.51
N CYS A 123 27.34 -12.03 40.26
CA CYS A 123 26.96 -11.24 39.09
C CYS A 123 25.45 -11.17 38.86
N TYR A 124 24.66 -12.06 39.50
CA TYR A 124 23.20 -12.04 39.46
C TYR A 124 22.63 -11.22 40.61
N ASP A 125 21.64 -10.38 40.33
CA ASP A 125 20.74 -9.88 41.36
C ASP A 125 19.67 -10.94 41.63
N THR A 126 19.58 -11.40 42.88
CA THR A 126 18.65 -12.47 43.26
C THR A 126 17.20 -11.99 43.36
N ASN A 127 16.96 -10.68 43.37
CA ASN A 127 15.61 -10.12 43.45
C ASN A 127 14.93 -10.03 42.07
N ASP A 128 15.68 -9.65 41.03
CA ASP A 128 15.12 -9.41 39.69
C ASP A 128 15.78 -10.21 38.56
N PHE A 129 16.83 -10.98 38.85
CA PHE A 129 17.62 -11.77 37.90
C PHE A 129 18.37 -10.94 36.84
N SER A 130 18.55 -9.64 37.07
CA SER A 130 19.47 -8.83 36.27
C SER A 130 20.92 -9.28 36.47
N VAL A 131 21.74 -9.10 35.44
CA VAL A 131 23.12 -9.60 35.41
C VAL A 131 24.10 -8.47 35.16
N PHE A 132 25.19 -8.46 35.92
CA PHE A 132 26.35 -7.62 35.64
C PHE A 132 27.62 -8.47 35.75
N LYS A 133 28.17 -8.92 34.62
CA LYS A 133 29.35 -9.79 34.57
C LYS A 133 30.49 -9.12 33.80
N PRO A 134 31.48 -8.54 34.48
CA PRO A 134 32.68 -8.00 33.85
C PRO A 134 33.75 -9.08 33.67
N TYR A 135 34.42 -9.06 32.51
CA TYR A 135 35.63 -9.83 32.23
C TYR A 135 36.80 -8.85 32.09
N HIS A 136 37.45 -8.55 33.22
CA HIS A 136 38.44 -7.48 33.32
C HIS A 136 39.64 -7.64 32.38
N ASN A 137 40.14 -8.86 32.21
CA ASN A 137 41.29 -9.14 31.34
C ASN A 137 41.00 -8.86 29.85
N ASN A 138 39.74 -9.00 29.45
CA ASN A 138 39.31 -8.85 28.06
C ASN A 138 38.59 -7.52 27.80
N LYS A 139 38.41 -6.68 28.84
CA LYS A 139 37.65 -5.42 28.79
C LYS A 139 36.27 -5.57 28.13
N ILE A 140 35.54 -6.63 28.47
CA ILE A 140 34.16 -6.84 28.03
C ILE A 140 33.25 -6.97 29.25
N VAL A 141 32.06 -6.41 29.18
CA VAL A 141 31.05 -6.51 30.25
C VAL A 141 29.71 -6.89 29.64
N PHE A 142 29.09 -7.91 30.22
CA PHE A 142 27.74 -8.33 29.89
C PHE A 142 26.76 -7.76 30.91
N ILE A 143 25.74 -7.06 30.42
CA ILE A 143 24.65 -6.52 31.22
C ILE A 143 23.35 -7.21 30.81
N GLY A 144 22.75 -7.97 31.72
CA GLY A 144 21.52 -8.73 31.47
C GLY A 144 20.33 -8.08 32.14
N PHE A 145 19.22 -7.98 31.42
CA PHE A 145 17.95 -7.45 31.94
C PHE A 145 16.87 -8.52 31.90
N ASN A 146 16.14 -8.65 33.01
CA ASN A 146 14.91 -9.42 33.04
C ASN A 146 13.79 -8.60 32.41
N SER A 147 13.47 -8.96 31.16
CA SER A 147 12.43 -8.31 30.37
C SER A 147 11.03 -8.87 30.60
N CYS A 148 10.86 -9.98 31.33
CA CYS A 148 9.60 -10.71 31.35
C CYS A 148 8.69 -10.24 32.49
N GLN A 149 7.45 -9.90 32.13
CA GLN A 149 6.39 -9.59 33.07
C GLN A 149 5.14 -10.42 32.76
N ILE A 150 4.32 -10.61 33.79
CA ILE A 150 3.03 -11.29 33.69
C ILE A 150 1.98 -10.43 34.37
N GLU A 151 0.86 -10.24 33.69
CA GLU A 151 -0.37 -9.70 34.27
C GLU A 151 -1.53 -10.67 34.09
N ASN A 152 -2.50 -10.62 34.99
CA ASN A 152 -3.75 -11.33 34.78
C ASN A 152 -4.44 -10.77 33.57
N LYS A 153 -4.86 -11.64 32.66
CA LYS A 153 -5.65 -11.26 31.51
C LYS A 153 -6.99 -10.74 32.03
N LYS A 154 -7.22 -9.44 31.83
CA LYS A 154 -8.44 -8.76 32.25
C LYS A 154 -9.59 -9.29 31.40
N ILE A 155 -10.74 -9.58 32.02
CA ILE A 155 -11.94 -9.99 31.29
C ILE A 155 -12.41 -8.87 30.36
N PHE A 156 -12.18 -7.63 30.79
CA PHE A 156 -12.53 -6.41 30.08
C PHE A 156 -11.27 -5.56 29.88
N ASP A 157 -11.00 -5.14 28.65
CA ASP A 157 -9.88 -4.23 28.41
C ASP A 157 -10.18 -2.83 28.98
N LYS A 158 -9.13 -2.01 29.15
CA LYS A 158 -9.26 -0.64 29.69
C LYS A 158 -10.15 0.27 28.83
N GLU A 159 -10.14 0.07 27.52
CA GLU A 159 -10.99 0.79 26.56
C GLU A 159 -12.46 0.41 26.72
N TYR A 160 -12.76 -0.87 26.98
CA TYR A 160 -14.10 -1.38 27.26
C TYR A 160 -14.64 -0.83 28.58
N VAL A 161 -13.84 -0.84 29.65
CA VAL A 161 -14.21 -0.25 30.95
C VAL A 161 -14.40 1.27 30.83
N SER A 162 -13.51 1.96 30.10
CA SER A 162 -13.61 3.40 29.84
C SER A 162 -14.86 3.75 29.02
N LYS A 163 -15.19 2.96 27.98
CA LYS A 163 -16.43 3.11 27.21
C LYS A 163 -17.67 2.88 28.07
N LEU A 164 -17.65 1.91 28.99
CA LEU A 164 -18.75 1.71 29.95
C LEU A 164 -18.87 2.87 30.93
N GLN A 165 -17.76 3.37 31.48
CA GLN A 165 -17.75 4.53 32.37
C GLN A 165 -18.34 5.78 31.69
N THR A 166 -18.00 5.99 30.41
CA THR A 166 -18.43 7.13 29.61
C THR A 166 -19.89 7.03 29.18
N ASN A 167 -20.38 5.82 28.86
CA ASN A 167 -21.71 5.62 28.27
C ASN A 167 -22.80 5.20 29.27
N LEU A 168 -22.46 4.77 30.50
CA LEU A 168 -23.48 4.44 31.52
C LEU A 168 -23.92 5.67 32.33
N SER A 169 -25.22 5.94 32.32
CA SER A 169 -25.87 6.93 33.18
C SER A 169 -25.92 6.45 34.64
N SER A 170 -25.39 7.26 35.56
CA SER A 170 -25.44 6.99 37.00
C SER A 170 -26.88 6.97 37.54
N GLU A 171 -27.77 7.80 36.98
CA GLU A 171 -29.20 7.84 37.37
C GLU A 171 -29.94 6.55 37.02
N VAL A 172 -29.68 5.98 35.84
CA VAL A 172 -30.35 4.75 35.39
C VAL A 172 -29.95 3.57 36.29
N LEU A 173 -28.68 3.45 36.65
CA LEU A 173 -28.19 2.38 37.53
C LEU A 173 -28.74 2.49 38.96
N SER A 174 -28.85 3.72 39.48
CA SER A 174 -29.42 3.95 40.82
C SER A 174 -30.89 3.53 40.92
N ASN A 175 -31.66 3.63 39.83
CA ASN A 175 -33.05 3.19 39.79
C ASN A 175 -33.20 1.65 39.92
N TYR A 176 -32.14 0.89 39.66
CA TYR A 176 -32.08 -0.56 39.84
C TYR A 176 -31.29 -0.98 41.09
N GLY A 177 -30.89 -0.02 41.95
CA GLY A 177 -30.12 -0.30 43.16
C GLY A 177 -28.66 -0.68 42.93
N ILE A 178 -28.11 -0.36 41.75
CA ILE A 178 -26.72 -0.67 41.39
C ILE A 178 -25.90 0.61 41.49
N ASP A 179 -24.87 0.59 42.34
CA ASP A 179 -23.91 1.68 42.46
C ASP A 179 -22.89 1.59 41.31
N LYS A 180 -22.80 2.66 40.52
CA LYS A 180 -21.95 2.71 39.32
C LYS A 180 -20.48 2.55 39.67
N ASP A 181 -20.02 3.16 40.75
CA ASP A 181 -18.61 3.13 41.14
C ASP A 181 -18.25 1.73 41.65
N LYS A 182 -19.14 1.08 42.43
CA LYS A 182 -18.97 -0.33 42.78
C LYS A 182 -19.03 -1.28 41.59
N LEU A 183 -19.87 -1.00 40.59
CA LEU A 183 -19.95 -1.81 39.38
C LEU A 183 -18.64 -1.72 38.57
N LEU A 184 -18.10 -0.51 38.41
CA LEU A 184 -16.82 -0.28 37.73
C LEU A 184 -15.67 -0.94 38.50
N GLU A 185 -15.66 -0.84 39.83
CA GLU A 185 -14.71 -1.53 40.70
C GLU A 185 -14.77 -3.05 40.50
N ILE A 186 -15.98 -3.65 40.50
CA ILE A 186 -16.16 -5.08 40.23
C ILE A 186 -15.68 -5.46 38.82
N LEU A 187 -15.97 -4.65 37.80
CA LEU A 187 -15.55 -4.93 36.41
C LEU A 187 -14.03 -4.82 36.24
N GLU A 188 -13.37 -3.91 36.95
CA GLU A 188 -11.91 -3.78 36.97
C GLU A 188 -11.23 -4.89 37.78
N GLU A 189 -11.91 -5.44 38.78
CA GLU A 189 -11.43 -6.54 39.62
C GLU A 189 -11.62 -7.94 39.00
N GLN A 190 -12.51 -8.08 38.01
CA GLN A 190 -12.81 -9.33 37.31
C GLN A 190 -11.61 -9.76 36.42
N LYS A 191 -10.73 -10.56 37.01
CA LYS A 191 -9.58 -11.19 36.34
C LYS A 191 -9.95 -12.60 35.85
N THR A 192 -9.48 -12.98 34.66
CA THR A 192 -9.54 -14.38 34.24
C THR A 192 -8.51 -15.21 35.01
N SER A 193 -8.65 -16.54 35.00
CA SER A 193 -7.58 -17.46 35.42
C SER A 193 -6.44 -17.59 34.39
N GLU A 194 -6.48 -16.82 33.30
CA GLU A 194 -5.47 -16.78 32.24
C GLU A 194 -4.52 -15.59 32.46
N PHE A 195 -3.25 -15.77 32.11
CA PHE A 195 -2.20 -14.77 32.29
C PHE A 195 -1.65 -14.35 30.93
N ASP A 196 -1.48 -13.04 30.72
CA ASP A 196 -0.79 -12.48 29.56
C ASP A 196 0.66 -12.13 29.94
N ASP A 197 1.61 -12.63 29.15
CA ASP A 197 3.02 -12.28 29.24
C ASP A 197 3.37 -11.10 28.32
N TYR A 198 4.25 -10.22 28.79
CA TYR A 198 4.72 -9.07 28.03
C TYR A 198 6.15 -8.67 28.41
N GLY A 199 6.79 -7.89 27.53
CA GLY A 199 8.10 -7.31 27.77
C GLY A 199 8.03 -6.01 28.56
N ASN A 200 8.78 -5.86 29.66
CA ASN A 200 9.03 -4.58 30.33
C ASN A 200 10.29 -4.64 31.20
N ILE A 201 11.16 -3.63 31.10
CA ILE A 201 12.39 -3.55 31.90
C ILE A 201 12.26 -2.42 32.92
N SER A 202 12.35 -2.74 34.20
CA SER A 202 12.17 -1.75 35.26
C SER A 202 13.31 -0.73 35.33
N LEU A 203 13.00 0.52 35.69
CA LEU A 203 13.99 1.57 35.97
C LEU A 203 14.97 1.21 37.09
N GLN A 204 14.57 0.35 38.03
CA GLN A 204 15.44 -0.13 39.12
C GLN A 204 16.63 -0.91 38.55
N GLN A 205 16.37 -1.96 37.76
CA GLN A 205 17.39 -2.73 37.03
C GLN A 205 18.35 -1.81 36.25
N ILE A 206 17.81 -0.85 35.50
CA ILE A 206 18.57 0.12 34.70
C ILE A 206 19.49 0.97 35.59
N SER A 207 18.96 1.51 36.67
CA SER A 207 19.70 2.38 37.59
C SER A 207 20.83 1.63 38.30
N ASP A 208 20.57 0.39 38.71
CA ASP A 208 21.55 -0.45 39.38
C ASP A 208 22.68 -0.86 38.45
N ILE A 209 22.38 -1.26 37.22
CA ILE A 209 23.38 -1.56 36.20
C ILE A 209 24.16 -0.30 35.82
N LYS A 210 23.51 0.85 35.60
CA LYS A 210 24.20 2.13 35.35
C LYS A 210 25.20 2.47 36.45
N ARG A 211 24.82 2.29 37.71
CA ARG A 211 25.68 2.54 38.87
C ARG A 211 26.91 1.62 38.87
N LYS A 212 26.75 0.34 38.52
CA LYS A 212 27.85 -0.62 38.37
C LYS A 212 28.74 -0.30 37.16
N LEU A 213 28.16 0.10 36.02
CA LEU A 213 28.88 0.48 34.80
C LEU A 213 29.80 1.70 35.00
N LYS A 214 29.41 2.67 35.84
CA LYS A 214 30.28 3.81 36.19
C LYS A 214 31.63 3.41 36.80
N GLN A 215 31.78 2.18 37.28
CA GLN A 215 33.01 1.65 37.85
C GLN A 215 33.93 1.00 36.80
N VAL A 216 33.45 0.78 35.56
CA VAL A 216 34.17 0.09 34.47
C VAL A 216 34.25 0.97 33.21
N ASN A 217 35.27 1.81 33.14
CA ASN A 217 35.54 2.65 31.97
C ASN A 217 36.25 1.87 30.86
N ASP A 218 35.93 2.18 29.59
CA ASP A 218 36.59 1.63 28.39
C ASP A 218 36.30 0.14 28.08
N TYR A 219 35.16 -0.40 28.53
CA TYR A 219 34.76 -1.79 28.24
C TYR A 219 33.89 -1.86 26.98
N ASN A 220 33.92 -3.00 26.29
CA ASN A 220 32.91 -3.38 25.33
C ASN A 220 31.64 -3.79 26.11
N VAL A 221 30.60 -2.95 26.08
CA VAL A 221 29.34 -3.20 26.79
C VAL A 221 28.36 -3.95 25.87
N VAL A 222 27.94 -5.14 26.31
CA VAL A 222 27.00 -6.03 25.60
C VAL A 222 25.75 -6.21 26.44
N ALA A 223 24.59 -5.82 25.91
CA ALA A 223 23.31 -5.97 26.60
C ALA A 223 22.61 -7.28 26.20
N LEU A 224 21.97 -7.92 27.18
CA LEU A 224 21.27 -9.20 27.04
C LEU A 224 19.84 -9.07 27.58
N PHE A 225 18.84 -9.50 26.82
CA PHE A 225 17.44 -9.59 27.28
C PHE A 225 16.66 -10.53 26.36
N HIS A 226 15.43 -10.95 26.73
CA HIS A 226 14.68 -11.91 25.92
C HIS A 226 13.80 -11.25 24.84
N HIS A 227 12.91 -10.32 25.22
CA HIS A 227 11.94 -9.70 24.31
C HIS A 227 12.55 -8.75 23.27
N HIS A 228 11.82 -8.46 22.18
CA HIS A 228 12.23 -7.44 21.22
C HIS A 228 12.09 -6.03 21.81
N PHE A 229 12.98 -5.12 21.44
CA PHE A 229 12.98 -3.75 21.94
C PHE A 229 12.78 -2.71 20.82
N TYR A 230 12.56 -3.13 19.58
CA TYR A 230 12.28 -2.23 18.48
C TYR A 230 11.42 -2.94 17.43
N LEU A 231 10.45 -2.21 16.87
CA LEU A 231 9.44 -2.74 15.97
C LEU A 231 10.02 -2.79 14.56
N PHE A 232 10.76 -3.86 14.26
CA PHE A 232 11.29 -4.07 12.92
C PHE A 232 10.14 -4.38 11.95
N PRO A 233 10.08 -3.75 10.77
CA PRO A 233 9.00 -3.95 9.79
C PRO A 233 8.75 -5.43 9.44
N GLU A 234 9.81 -6.24 9.46
CA GLU A 234 9.78 -7.67 9.17
C GLU A 234 9.11 -8.50 10.29
N VAL A 235 9.22 -8.04 11.54
CA VAL A 235 8.65 -8.69 12.74
C VAL A 235 7.19 -8.27 12.92
N SER A 236 6.90 -6.98 12.76
CA SER A 236 5.54 -6.41 12.91
C SER A 236 4.53 -7.07 11.98
N LYS A 237 4.89 -7.31 10.71
CA LYS A 237 3.99 -7.97 9.74
C LYS A 237 3.58 -9.39 10.13
N LYS A 238 4.39 -10.09 10.94
CA LYS A 238 4.19 -11.51 11.25
C LYS A 238 3.64 -11.76 12.65
N PHE A 239 3.98 -10.92 13.63
CA PHE A 239 3.67 -11.15 15.04
C PHE A 239 3.01 -9.95 15.75
N GLY A 240 2.87 -8.79 15.09
CA GLY A 240 2.37 -7.56 15.68
C GLY A 240 3.21 -7.05 16.85
N ASP A 241 2.61 -6.23 17.72
CA ASP A 241 3.30 -5.52 18.80
C ASP A 241 3.46 -6.36 20.08
N SER A 242 2.85 -7.54 20.12
CA SER A 242 2.83 -8.43 21.30
C SER A 242 4.21 -8.90 21.79
N SER A 243 5.25 -8.69 20.98
CA SER A 243 6.62 -9.16 21.21
C SER A 243 7.57 -8.07 21.72
N LEU A 244 7.07 -6.83 21.86
CA LEU A 244 7.86 -5.66 22.22
C LEU A 244 7.89 -5.41 23.71
N ILE A 245 9.05 -4.93 24.18
CA ILE A 245 9.20 -4.30 25.48
C ILE A 245 8.34 -3.03 25.50
N ARG A 246 7.36 -2.95 26.39
CA ARG A 246 6.39 -1.84 26.44
C ARG A 246 7.06 -0.47 26.64
N ASN A 247 8.15 -0.41 27.40
CA ASN A 247 8.93 0.79 27.65
C ASN A 247 10.20 0.87 26.79
N TYR A 248 10.12 0.42 25.53
CA TYR A 248 11.29 0.32 24.66
C TYR A 248 11.90 1.68 24.30
N SER A 249 11.08 2.72 24.14
CA SER A 249 11.55 4.07 23.78
C SER A 249 12.51 4.62 24.85
N GLU A 250 12.12 4.54 26.13
CA GLU A 250 12.99 4.93 27.23
C GLU A 250 14.20 3.99 27.34
N PHE A 251 13.98 2.69 27.19
CA PHE A 251 15.05 1.72 27.32
C PHE A 251 16.15 1.87 26.25
N ILE A 252 15.81 2.19 24.99
CA ILE A 252 16.78 2.48 23.93
C ILE A 252 17.66 3.67 24.29
N GLN A 253 17.05 4.74 24.82
CA GLN A 253 17.81 5.91 25.26
C GLN A 253 18.78 5.54 26.39
N GLU A 254 18.33 4.72 27.33
CA GLU A 254 19.15 4.24 28.44
C GLU A 254 20.32 3.35 27.98
N LEU A 255 20.11 2.45 27.01
CA LEU A 255 21.17 1.65 26.39
C LEU A 255 22.24 2.53 25.74
N LYS A 256 21.83 3.60 25.05
CA LYS A 256 22.77 4.57 24.46
C LYS A 256 23.59 5.27 25.55
N TYR A 257 22.95 5.75 26.61
CA TYR A 257 23.67 6.37 27.75
C TYR A 257 24.63 5.42 28.45
N MET A 258 24.38 4.11 28.39
CA MET A 258 25.26 3.06 28.90
C MET A 258 26.38 2.65 27.93
N ASP A 259 26.52 3.34 26.81
CA ASP A 259 27.48 3.03 25.72
C ASP A 259 27.36 1.60 25.19
N VAL A 260 26.14 1.04 25.19
CA VAL A 260 25.88 -0.31 24.69
C VAL A 260 26.10 -0.34 23.18
N LYS A 261 26.97 -1.24 22.74
CA LYS A 261 27.37 -1.36 21.33
C LYS A 261 26.83 -2.61 20.64
N THR A 262 26.43 -3.59 21.42
CA THR A 262 25.88 -4.86 20.95
C THR A 262 24.74 -5.30 21.87
N VAL A 263 23.64 -5.75 21.27
CA VAL A 263 22.50 -6.35 21.96
C VAL A 263 22.35 -7.79 21.47
N LEU A 264 22.26 -8.74 22.40
CA LEU A 264 21.87 -10.12 22.14
C LEU A 264 20.48 -10.35 22.73
N HIS A 265 19.53 -10.82 21.93
CA HIS A 265 18.19 -11.15 22.42
C HIS A 265 17.59 -12.40 21.74
N GLY A 266 16.39 -12.78 22.16
CA GLY A 266 15.65 -13.94 21.65
C GLY A 266 14.23 -13.59 21.23
N HIS A 267 13.31 -14.51 21.55
CA HIS A 267 11.85 -14.40 21.47
C HIS A 267 11.23 -14.64 20.08
N LYS A 268 10.05 -15.29 20.07
CA LYS A 268 9.27 -15.71 18.88
C LYS A 268 10.04 -16.53 17.83
N HIS A 269 11.14 -17.17 18.19
CA HIS A 269 11.94 -18.02 17.29
C HIS A 269 12.50 -17.27 16.05
N PHE A 270 12.64 -15.94 16.12
CA PHE A 270 13.06 -15.12 14.99
C PHE A 270 14.57 -14.85 15.03
N ASP A 271 15.27 -15.18 13.94
CA ASP A 271 16.71 -14.97 13.80
C ASP A 271 16.97 -13.70 12.98
N MET A 272 17.60 -12.69 13.59
CA MET A 272 17.76 -11.35 13.01
C MET A 272 19.13 -10.76 13.30
N GLU A 273 19.69 -10.05 12.32
CA GLU A 273 21.01 -9.43 12.44
C GLU A 273 21.01 -8.04 11.80
N ARG A 274 20.80 -6.98 12.61
CA ARG A 274 20.64 -5.62 12.06
C ARG A 274 21.28 -4.56 12.97
N PRO A 275 21.88 -3.50 12.42
CA PRO A 275 22.18 -2.32 13.21
C PRO A 275 20.88 -1.54 13.50
N TYR A 276 20.72 -1.09 14.73
CA TYR A 276 19.79 -0.02 15.06
C TYR A 276 20.50 1.32 14.88
N ILE A 277 19.85 2.21 14.12
CA ILE A 277 20.33 3.53 13.73
C ILE A 277 19.26 4.51 14.18
N SER A 278 19.62 5.48 15.02
CA SER A 278 18.70 6.53 15.47
C SER A 278 18.83 7.80 14.64
N ASP A 279 17.90 8.74 14.81
CA ASP A 279 17.85 9.99 14.06
C ASP A 279 19.15 10.84 14.19
N ASP A 280 19.81 10.84 15.36
CA ASP A 280 21.11 11.54 15.58
C ASP A 280 22.29 10.91 14.82
N TYR A 281 22.07 9.84 14.05
CA TYR A 281 23.10 9.19 13.21
C TYR A 281 23.72 10.13 12.18
N TYR A 282 22.94 11.10 11.71
CA TYR A 282 23.41 12.10 10.75
C TYR A 282 24.42 13.05 11.39
N ASP A 283 24.36 13.23 12.72
CA ASP A 283 25.28 14.08 13.48
C ASP A 283 26.50 13.31 14.02
N THR A 284 26.32 12.06 14.46
CA THR A 284 27.42 11.23 14.97
C THR A 284 27.27 9.75 14.60
N THR A 285 28.37 9.11 14.18
CA THR A 285 28.39 7.64 14.00
C THR A 285 28.28 6.91 15.34
N GLU A 286 28.53 7.58 16.47
CA GLU A 286 28.64 7.04 17.84
C GLU A 286 27.43 6.21 18.30
N SER A 287 26.26 6.44 17.70
CA SER A 287 24.94 5.93 18.07
C SER A 287 24.53 4.53 17.57
N ILE A 288 25.32 3.86 16.72
CA ILE A 288 24.94 2.52 16.19
C ILE A 288 25.03 1.43 17.28
N ILE A 289 23.93 0.67 17.43
CA ILE A 289 23.83 -0.54 18.25
C ILE A 289 23.67 -1.76 17.35
N ASN A 290 24.55 -2.76 17.46
CA ASN A 290 24.44 -4.00 16.67
C ASN A 290 23.51 -5.00 17.36
N ILE A 291 22.49 -5.49 16.66
CA ILE A 291 21.48 -6.39 17.23
C ILE A 291 21.61 -7.77 16.63
N PHE A 292 21.65 -8.78 17.51
CA PHE A 292 21.68 -10.19 17.15
C PHE A 292 20.59 -10.94 17.91
N ALA A 293 19.59 -11.44 17.18
CA ALA A 293 18.57 -12.33 17.71
C ALA A 293 18.99 -13.79 17.51
N GLY A 294 18.97 -14.58 18.59
CA GLY A 294 19.50 -15.95 18.60
C GLY A 294 18.70 -16.96 17.76
N GLY A 295 17.48 -16.60 17.33
CA GLY A 295 16.57 -17.51 16.63
C GLY A 295 16.01 -18.59 17.56
N SER A 296 15.86 -19.81 17.04
CA SER A 296 15.35 -20.93 17.83
C SER A 296 16.28 -22.12 17.80
N LEU A 297 16.70 -22.59 18.97
CA LEU A 297 17.57 -23.75 19.07
C LEU A 297 16.81 -25.06 19.05
N GLY A 298 15.73 -25.17 19.82
CA GLY A 298 15.15 -26.48 20.16
C GLY A 298 13.64 -26.63 19.97
N THR A 299 12.90 -25.56 19.64
CA THR A 299 11.44 -25.64 19.50
C THR A 299 11.01 -26.67 18.45
N PHE A 300 9.96 -27.46 18.73
CA PHE A 300 9.34 -28.35 17.73
C PHE A 300 8.45 -27.61 16.72
N ARG A 301 8.25 -26.29 16.90
CA ARG A 301 7.30 -25.47 16.14
C ARG A 301 7.87 -24.96 14.81
N THR A 302 9.17 -25.09 14.60
CA THR A 302 9.87 -24.64 13.38
C THR A 302 10.80 -25.74 12.89
N ASN A 303 11.00 -25.81 11.58
CA ASN A 303 11.98 -26.72 10.97
C ASN A 303 13.38 -26.09 10.85
N ARG A 304 13.46 -24.78 11.11
CA ARG A 304 14.70 -24.01 11.09
C ARG A 304 15.21 -23.84 12.52
N HIS A 305 16.42 -24.31 12.78
CA HIS A 305 17.08 -24.20 14.08
C HIS A 305 18.41 -23.47 13.97
N THR A 306 18.74 -22.61 14.93
CA THR A 306 19.92 -21.75 14.85
C THR A 306 20.66 -21.60 16.16
N PHE A 307 21.99 -21.44 16.08
CA PHE A 307 22.81 -20.91 17.16
C PHE A 307 23.96 -20.05 16.60
N GLY A 308 24.58 -19.23 17.45
CA GLY A 308 25.64 -18.32 17.04
C GLY A 308 26.93 -18.49 17.83
N ILE A 309 28.07 -18.27 17.19
CA ILE A 309 29.35 -17.98 17.84
C ILE A 309 29.74 -16.54 17.53
N ILE A 310 30.00 -15.74 18.55
CA ILE A 310 30.37 -14.33 18.41
C ILE A 310 31.77 -14.11 19.01
N ASP A 311 32.71 -13.73 18.16
CA ASP A 311 34.05 -13.32 18.56
C ASP A 311 34.05 -11.81 18.79
N PHE A 312 34.22 -11.36 20.04
CA PHE A 312 34.46 -9.97 20.38
C PHE A 312 35.95 -9.70 20.43
N TYR A 313 36.43 -8.66 19.76
CA TYR A 313 37.85 -8.34 19.76
C TYR A 313 38.12 -7.09 20.60
N ASP A 314 39.39 -6.90 20.96
CA ASP A 314 39.86 -5.67 21.60
C ASP A 314 39.63 -4.48 20.64
N LYS A 315 39.42 -3.28 21.20
CA LYS A 315 39.30 -2.03 20.44
C LYS A 315 40.52 -1.75 19.52
N LYS A 316 41.67 -2.37 19.79
CA LYS A 316 42.89 -2.29 18.97
C LYS A 316 42.93 -3.22 17.74
N GLU A 317 41.98 -4.12 17.60
CA GLU A 317 41.95 -5.11 16.50
C GLU A 317 41.05 -4.64 15.35
N ASP A 318 41.46 -4.89 14.10
CA ASP A 318 40.83 -4.47 12.84
C ASP A 318 39.40 -4.99 12.59
N VAL A 319 38.83 -5.74 13.54
CA VAL A 319 37.45 -6.24 13.56
C VAL A 319 36.92 -6.03 14.97
N LYS A 320 35.76 -5.39 15.17
CA LYS A 320 35.10 -5.24 16.48
C LYS A 320 34.49 -6.55 16.95
N LEU A 321 33.72 -7.19 16.07
CA LEU A 321 33.17 -8.51 16.33
C LEU A 321 32.98 -9.30 15.04
N THR A 322 33.06 -10.63 15.15
CA THR A 322 32.68 -11.57 14.09
C THR A 322 31.61 -12.51 14.60
N GLN A 323 30.42 -12.49 14.00
CA GLN A 323 29.40 -13.49 14.23
C GLN A 323 29.53 -14.61 13.20
N LYS A 324 29.40 -15.85 13.67
CA LYS A 324 29.30 -17.07 12.86
C LYS A 324 28.01 -17.78 13.25
N LYS A 325 27.06 -17.86 12.34
CA LYS A 325 25.73 -18.41 12.61
C LYS A 325 25.57 -19.77 11.96
N PHE A 326 25.19 -20.73 12.78
CA PHE A 326 24.87 -22.11 12.39
C PHE A 326 23.37 -22.18 12.17
N VAL A 327 22.98 -22.74 11.04
CA VAL A 327 21.60 -22.82 10.61
C VAL A 327 21.32 -24.25 10.17
N TYR A 328 20.39 -24.90 10.83
CA TYR A 328 19.87 -26.20 10.42
C TYR A 328 18.51 -26.01 9.79
N ASN A 329 18.33 -26.53 8.58
CA ASN A 329 17.00 -26.82 8.06
C ASN A 329 16.78 -28.32 8.20
N ASP A 330 15.82 -28.68 9.04
CA ASP A 330 15.58 -30.04 9.55
C ASP A 330 16.84 -30.61 10.23
N GLU A 331 17.60 -31.46 9.53
CA GLU A 331 18.84 -32.06 10.05
C GLU A 331 20.11 -31.61 9.29
N SER A 332 19.95 -30.84 8.22
CA SER A 332 21.06 -30.42 7.37
C SER A 332 21.61 -29.07 7.82
N LEU A 333 22.92 -29.04 8.09
CA LEU A 333 23.64 -27.80 8.40
C LEU A 333 23.89 -27.03 7.08
N GLU A 334 23.35 -25.82 6.98
CA GLU A 334 23.67 -24.88 5.91
C GLU A 334 25.13 -24.39 6.04
N PRO A 335 25.73 -23.84 4.96
CA PRO A 335 27.01 -23.15 5.06
C PRO A 335 26.97 -22.07 6.15
N ILE A 336 27.96 -22.10 7.04
CA ILE A 336 28.02 -21.18 8.20
C ILE A 336 28.06 -19.74 7.71
N GLN A 337 27.10 -18.94 8.17
CA GLN A 337 26.97 -17.54 7.78
C GLN A 337 27.93 -16.71 8.64
N ILE A 338 28.86 -15.98 8.01
CA ILE A 338 29.88 -15.19 8.72
C ILE A 338 29.66 -13.70 8.48
N LYS A 339 29.47 -12.95 9.56
CA LYS A 339 29.32 -11.50 9.55
C LYS A 339 30.42 -10.84 10.37
N ARG A 340 31.19 -9.95 9.76
CA ARG A 340 32.27 -9.19 10.42
C ARG A 340 31.86 -7.72 10.56
N ILE A 341 32.02 -7.18 11.75
CA ILE A 341 31.79 -5.77 12.06
C ILE A 341 33.15 -5.12 12.35
N PRO A 342 33.54 -4.06 11.61
CA PRO A 342 34.81 -3.36 11.84
C PRO A 342 34.80 -2.54 13.16
N PRO A 343 36.00 -2.22 13.71
CA PRO A 343 36.20 -1.38 14.88
C PRO A 343 36.05 0.08 14.51
N LYS A 344 35.39 0.82 15.40
CA LYS A 344 35.01 2.22 15.16
C LYS A 344 36.16 3.21 15.31
N ASN A 345 37.23 2.83 16.02
CA ASN A 345 38.28 3.73 16.50
C ASN A 345 39.65 3.04 16.52
N ILE A 346 40.15 2.62 15.36
CA ILE A 346 41.58 2.39 15.21
C ILE A 346 42.09 3.46 14.26
N LEU A 347 43.15 4.15 14.70
CA LEU A 347 44.07 4.91 13.85
C LEU A 347 44.06 4.32 12.46
N THR A 348 43.29 4.93 11.57
CA THR A 348 43.18 4.52 10.19
C THR A 348 44.61 4.37 9.70
N LYS A 349 45.04 3.17 9.30
CA LYS A 349 46.34 3.02 8.65
C LYS A 349 46.27 3.87 7.40
N VAL A 350 46.85 5.07 7.49
CA VAL A 350 46.85 6.04 6.43
C VAL A 350 47.64 5.41 5.30
N VAL A 351 46.94 5.04 4.24
CA VAL A 351 47.57 4.48 3.05
C VAL A 351 48.17 5.66 2.32
N LYS A 352 49.48 5.82 2.39
CA LYS A 352 50.18 6.79 1.54
C LYS A 352 50.92 6.04 0.44
N LEU A 353 50.30 5.94 -0.74
CA LEU A 353 50.79 5.09 -1.84
C LEU A 353 52.26 5.35 -2.19
N LEU A 354 52.66 6.62 -2.28
CA LEU A 354 54.04 7.01 -2.60
C LEU A 354 55.03 6.68 -1.47
N GLU A 355 54.64 6.87 -0.21
CA GLU A 355 55.49 6.51 0.94
C GLU A 355 55.65 4.99 1.03
N LEU A 356 54.59 4.21 0.82
CA LEU A 356 54.63 2.75 0.77
C LEU A 356 55.56 2.25 -0.33
N LEU A 357 55.46 2.81 -1.55
CA LEU A 357 56.37 2.45 -2.64
C LEU A 357 57.82 2.82 -2.33
N LYS A 358 58.05 4.00 -1.73
CA LYS A 358 59.39 4.46 -1.33
C LYS A 358 60.02 3.55 -0.28
N VAL A 359 59.24 3.04 0.68
CA VAL A 359 59.71 2.13 1.72
C VAL A 359 59.97 0.74 1.16
N ASN A 360 59.03 0.19 0.38
CA ASN A 360 59.10 -1.19 -0.10
C ASN A 360 60.02 -1.36 -1.31
N SER A 361 60.19 -0.33 -2.15
CA SER A 361 60.99 -0.38 -3.37
C SER A 361 61.54 1.01 -3.77
N PRO A 362 62.59 1.51 -3.07
CA PRO A 362 63.18 2.83 -3.32
C PRO A 362 63.59 3.07 -4.78
N ASP A 363 64.14 2.06 -5.45
CA ASP A 363 64.59 2.19 -6.85
C ASP A 363 63.43 2.40 -7.83
N LYS A 364 62.32 1.67 -7.63
CA LYS A 364 61.10 1.81 -8.45
C LYS A 364 60.41 3.14 -8.17
N PHE A 365 60.42 3.60 -6.91
CA PHE A 365 59.95 4.93 -6.53
C PHE A 365 60.74 6.03 -7.26
N ASN A 366 62.07 5.99 -7.21
CA ASN A 366 62.93 6.97 -7.89
C ASN A 366 62.73 6.95 -9.42
N ALA A 367 62.57 5.76 -10.01
CA ALA A 367 62.27 5.62 -11.43
C ALA A 367 60.92 6.22 -11.82
N TYR A 368 59.88 5.99 -11.02
CA TYR A 368 58.57 6.65 -11.21
C TYR A 368 58.69 8.17 -11.06
N GLN A 369 59.34 8.65 -10.00
CA GLN A 369 59.46 10.08 -9.73
C GLN A 369 60.18 10.82 -10.85
N SER A 370 61.26 10.24 -11.42
CA SER A 370 61.96 10.82 -12.56
C SER A 370 61.07 11.00 -13.80
N ILE A 371 60.12 10.08 -14.03
CA ILE A 371 59.20 10.15 -15.17
C ILE A 371 58.05 11.11 -14.88
N ALA A 372 57.51 11.08 -13.67
CA ALA A 372 56.47 12.00 -13.23
C ALA A 372 56.95 13.46 -13.32
N GLU A 373 58.19 13.75 -12.89
CA GLU A 373 58.81 15.09 -12.98
C GLU A 373 59.01 15.54 -14.43
N LYS A 374 59.41 14.64 -15.34
CA LYS A 374 59.50 14.93 -16.79
C LYS A 374 58.14 15.26 -17.40
N ASN A 375 57.05 14.73 -16.83
CA ASN A 375 55.66 15.03 -17.19
C ASN A 375 55.07 16.21 -16.38
N TYR A 376 55.84 17.29 -16.19
CA TYR A 376 55.53 18.43 -15.33
C TYR A 376 54.12 19.03 -15.51
N SER A 377 53.54 18.97 -16.72
CA SER A 377 52.23 19.57 -17.02
C SER A 377 51.05 18.92 -16.30
N ILE A 378 51.16 17.62 -15.96
CA ILE A 378 50.10 16.85 -15.29
C ILE A 378 50.50 16.45 -13.87
N TYR A 379 51.75 16.72 -13.48
CA TYR A 379 52.36 16.25 -12.23
C TYR A 379 51.54 16.61 -10.99
N ASN A 380 51.07 17.86 -10.89
CA ASN A 380 50.28 18.31 -9.74
C ASN A 380 48.92 17.62 -9.64
N ASP A 381 48.24 17.42 -10.78
CA ASP A 381 46.93 16.73 -10.81
C ASP A 381 47.11 15.25 -10.45
N CYS A 382 48.11 14.59 -11.03
CA CYS A 382 48.44 13.21 -10.70
C CYS A 382 48.70 13.03 -9.21
N ASN A 383 49.49 13.92 -8.59
CA ASN A 383 49.76 13.86 -7.15
C ASN A 383 48.48 14.01 -6.32
N LYS A 384 47.58 14.93 -6.69
CA LYS A 384 46.29 15.10 -5.99
C LYS A 384 45.36 13.91 -6.16
N ILE A 385 45.29 13.30 -7.34
CA ILE A 385 44.54 12.07 -7.56
C ILE A 385 45.13 10.92 -6.73
N ILE A 386 46.46 10.83 -6.63
CA ILE A 386 47.14 9.82 -5.80
C ILE A 386 46.85 10.05 -4.31
N GLU A 387 46.78 11.30 -3.85
CA GLU A 387 46.32 11.65 -2.50
C GLU A 387 44.86 11.21 -2.29
N TRP A 388 43.96 11.44 -3.25
CA TRP A 388 42.57 10.97 -3.18
C TRP A 388 42.48 9.45 -3.09
N LEU A 389 43.21 8.72 -3.93
CA LEU A 389 43.26 7.26 -3.89
C LEU A 389 43.86 6.75 -2.57
N SER A 390 44.87 7.43 -2.05
CA SER A 390 45.47 7.18 -0.74
C SER A 390 44.41 7.30 0.38
N GLU A 391 43.61 8.36 0.36
CA GLU A 391 42.48 8.52 1.30
C GLU A 391 41.39 7.46 1.08
N ILE A 392 41.01 7.15 -0.16
CA ILE A 392 40.01 6.11 -0.46
C ILE A 392 40.40 4.73 0.05
N PHE A 393 41.69 4.36 -0.03
CA PHE A 393 42.17 3.07 0.47
C PHE A 393 42.39 3.07 1.99
N THR A 394 42.50 4.25 2.61
CA THR A 394 42.66 4.41 4.05
C THR A 394 41.47 3.82 4.80
N GLY A 395 41.76 3.01 5.82
CA GLY A 395 40.74 2.28 6.59
C GLY A 395 40.28 0.94 6.01
N PHE A 396 40.68 0.58 4.78
CA PHE A 396 40.35 -0.73 4.18
C PHE A 396 41.53 -1.73 4.27
N ASN A 397 41.54 -2.51 5.34
CA ASN A 397 42.68 -3.38 5.69
C ASN A 397 43.04 -4.45 4.65
N GLU A 398 42.06 -5.07 3.99
CA GLU A 398 42.32 -6.06 2.92
C GLU A 398 42.99 -5.40 1.72
N THR A 399 42.52 -4.20 1.33
CA THR A 399 43.13 -3.41 0.25
C THR A 399 44.55 -3.01 0.59
N TYR A 400 44.79 -2.51 1.81
CA TYR A 400 46.13 -2.19 2.28
C TYR A 400 47.07 -3.40 2.24
N LYS A 401 46.59 -4.57 2.67
CA LYS A 401 47.39 -5.80 2.65
C LYS A 401 47.83 -6.16 1.22
N ILE A 402 46.91 -6.11 0.25
CA ILE A 402 47.22 -6.40 -1.15
C ILE A 402 48.20 -5.36 -1.73
N LEU A 403 48.06 -4.09 -1.39
CA LEU A 403 49.00 -3.02 -1.80
C LEU A 403 50.39 -3.22 -1.21
N ASN A 404 50.48 -3.65 0.05
CA ASN A 404 51.75 -3.84 0.75
C ASN A 404 52.47 -5.14 0.37
N GLU A 405 51.73 -6.19 -0.03
CA GLU A 405 52.30 -7.48 -0.45
C GLU A 405 52.99 -7.43 -1.81
N ASN A 406 52.58 -6.53 -2.71
CA ASN A 406 53.14 -6.44 -4.05
C ASN A 406 53.16 -4.99 -4.56
N GLU A 407 54.37 -4.44 -4.68
CA GLU A 407 54.60 -3.07 -5.10
C GLU A 407 54.12 -2.77 -6.53
N LYS A 408 53.96 -3.79 -7.39
CA LYS A 408 53.40 -3.59 -8.74
C LYS A 408 51.95 -3.12 -8.69
N ASN A 409 51.17 -3.48 -7.68
CA ASN A 409 49.81 -2.96 -7.52
C ASN A 409 49.83 -1.42 -7.43
N ILE A 410 50.75 -0.86 -6.66
CA ILE A 410 50.94 0.59 -6.56
C ILE A 410 51.40 1.17 -7.90
N LEU A 411 52.36 0.52 -8.57
CA LEU A 411 52.88 1.00 -9.86
C LEU A 411 51.82 1.00 -10.97
N PHE A 412 50.91 0.03 -11.01
CA PHE A 412 49.77 0.01 -11.93
C PHE A 412 48.78 1.16 -11.64
N ILE A 413 48.51 1.47 -10.36
CA ILE A 413 47.72 2.66 -9.98
C ILE A 413 48.40 3.93 -10.51
N LEU A 414 49.68 4.10 -10.21
CA LEU A 414 50.45 5.29 -10.59
C LEU A 414 50.52 5.46 -12.12
N TYR A 415 50.67 4.36 -12.85
CA TYR A 415 50.64 4.33 -14.31
C TYR A 415 49.27 4.74 -14.83
N ALA A 416 48.21 4.15 -14.30
CA ALA A 416 46.84 4.41 -14.71
C ALA A 416 46.43 5.87 -14.49
N VAL A 417 46.77 6.45 -13.33
CA VAL A 417 46.53 7.88 -13.05
C VAL A 417 47.24 8.78 -14.06
N ASN A 418 48.53 8.53 -14.33
CA ASN A 418 49.31 9.35 -15.26
C ASN A 418 48.79 9.24 -16.69
N TYR A 419 48.57 8.02 -17.17
CA TYR A 419 48.09 7.78 -18.52
C TYR A 419 46.68 8.34 -18.71
N ARG A 420 45.77 8.10 -17.76
CA ARG A 420 44.38 8.60 -17.81
C ARG A 420 44.35 10.11 -17.81
N THR A 421 45.11 10.76 -16.94
CA THR A 421 45.19 12.23 -16.88
C THR A 421 45.72 12.82 -18.19
N LEU A 422 46.80 12.25 -18.75
CA LEU A 422 47.36 12.67 -20.03
C LEU A 422 46.37 12.49 -21.19
N LYS A 423 45.68 11.35 -21.24
CA LYS A 423 44.68 11.05 -22.27
C LYS A 423 43.47 11.96 -22.18
N TYR A 424 42.93 12.17 -20.98
CA TYR A 424 41.78 13.04 -20.75
C TYR A 424 42.10 14.49 -21.15
N LYS A 425 43.31 14.96 -20.81
CA LYS A 425 43.85 16.25 -21.27
C LYS A 425 43.91 16.32 -22.80
N ASN A 426 44.45 15.29 -23.48
CA ASN A 426 44.52 15.28 -24.95
C ASN A 426 43.12 15.29 -25.60
N ILE A 427 42.17 14.51 -25.09
CA ILE A 427 40.81 14.42 -25.63
C ILE A 427 40.12 15.79 -25.58
N ILE A 428 40.37 16.59 -24.54
CA ILE A 428 39.72 17.89 -24.35
C ILE A 428 40.49 19.01 -25.06
N GLU A 429 41.81 19.05 -24.95
CA GLU A 429 42.64 20.12 -25.51
C GLU A 429 43.01 19.90 -26.99
N LYS A 430 42.82 18.68 -27.52
CA LYS A 430 43.13 18.27 -28.90
C LYS A 430 44.59 18.55 -29.31
N ASN A 431 45.55 18.22 -28.44
CA ASN A 431 46.97 18.47 -28.67
C ASN A 431 47.77 17.16 -28.80
N ASP A 432 47.64 16.51 -29.96
CA ASP A 432 48.20 15.18 -30.20
C ASP A 432 49.72 15.13 -30.10
N THR A 433 50.43 16.21 -30.45
CA THR A 433 51.91 16.27 -30.40
C THR A 433 52.49 16.19 -28.99
N GLU A 434 51.83 16.84 -28.01
CA GLU A 434 52.23 16.79 -26.61
C GLU A 434 51.92 15.42 -26.00
N PHE A 435 50.78 14.83 -26.38
CA PHE A 435 50.38 13.48 -25.97
C PHE A 435 51.38 12.44 -26.45
N GLU A 436 51.72 12.41 -27.75
CA GLU A 436 52.64 11.43 -28.34
C GLU A 436 54.01 11.43 -27.63
N SER A 437 54.60 12.61 -27.42
CA SER A 437 55.91 12.73 -26.78
C SER A 437 55.93 12.22 -25.33
N LYS A 438 54.87 12.48 -24.56
CA LYS A 438 54.77 12.09 -23.15
C LYS A 438 54.30 10.66 -22.97
N SER A 439 53.48 10.14 -23.89
CA SER A 439 53.04 8.75 -23.88
C SER A 439 54.20 7.79 -24.13
N VAL A 440 55.20 8.18 -24.92
CA VAL A 440 56.42 7.36 -25.14
C VAL A 440 57.18 7.15 -23.82
N LEU A 441 57.32 8.18 -22.99
CA LEU A 441 57.97 8.06 -21.69
C LEU A 441 57.23 7.10 -20.74
N LEU A 442 55.89 7.13 -20.76
CA LEU A 442 55.06 6.18 -20.00
C LEU A 442 55.18 4.76 -20.57
N GLN A 443 55.16 4.58 -21.89
CA GLN A 443 55.36 3.27 -22.51
C GLN A 443 56.74 2.68 -22.17
N GLU A 444 57.79 3.51 -22.13
CA GLU A 444 59.11 3.07 -21.66
C GLU A 444 59.08 2.59 -20.20
N PHE A 445 58.35 3.29 -19.32
CA PHE A 445 58.15 2.87 -17.94
C PHE A 445 57.44 1.53 -17.86
N TYR A 446 56.36 1.37 -18.62
CA TYR A 446 55.61 0.12 -18.70
C TYR A 446 56.53 -1.03 -19.11
N ASN A 447 57.27 -0.86 -20.21
CA ASN A 447 58.15 -1.87 -20.76
C ASN A 447 59.31 -2.25 -19.83
N LYS A 448 59.86 -1.30 -19.06
CA LYS A 448 61.01 -1.54 -18.16
C LYS A 448 60.62 -2.04 -16.77
N ILE A 449 59.47 -1.62 -16.24
CA ILE A 449 59.13 -1.79 -14.80
C ILE A 449 57.87 -2.63 -14.59
N LEU A 450 56.84 -2.46 -15.42
CA LEU A 450 55.56 -3.17 -15.25
C LEU A 450 55.53 -4.50 -16.00
N ASN A 451 56.07 -4.53 -17.22
CA ASN A 451 56.09 -5.70 -18.08
C ASN A 451 56.81 -6.88 -17.40
N GLY A 452 56.17 -8.04 -17.34
CA GLY A 452 56.67 -9.22 -16.64
C GLY A 452 55.74 -10.43 -16.79
N SER A 453 56.24 -11.60 -16.43
CA SER A 453 55.51 -12.89 -16.57
C SER A 453 54.30 -13.04 -15.65
N ASP A 454 54.12 -12.13 -14.69
CA ASP A 454 53.03 -12.11 -13.72
C ASP A 454 51.78 -11.33 -14.19
N PHE A 455 51.87 -10.66 -15.34
CA PHE A 455 50.76 -9.98 -16.01
C PHE A 455 50.45 -10.66 -17.35
N GLN A 456 49.32 -11.36 -17.44
CA GLN A 456 48.96 -12.19 -18.60
C GLN A 456 48.30 -11.41 -19.74
N ILE A 457 47.95 -10.15 -19.53
CA ILE A 457 47.32 -9.31 -20.54
C ILE A 457 48.40 -8.73 -21.46
N CYS A 458 48.17 -8.79 -22.77
CA CYS A 458 49.13 -8.23 -23.70
C CYS A 458 49.18 -6.70 -23.59
N SER A 459 50.32 -6.11 -23.94
CA SER A 459 50.50 -4.66 -23.81
C SER A 459 49.47 -3.88 -24.64
N GLU A 460 49.14 -4.32 -25.85
CA GLU A 460 48.19 -3.61 -26.72
C GLU A 460 46.79 -3.55 -26.07
N ASP A 461 46.26 -4.69 -25.64
CA ASP A 461 44.96 -4.79 -24.96
C ASP A 461 44.92 -3.94 -23.68
N PHE A 462 45.99 -3.92 -22.89
CA PHE A 462 46.04 -3.10 -21.67
C PHE A 462 46.00 -1.60 -21.97
N HIS A 463 46.69 -1.13 -23.02
CA HIS A 463 46.67 0.28 -23.40
C HIS A 463 45.34 0.70 -24.03
N ASP A 464 44.66 -0.22 -24.72
CA ASP A 464 43.34 0.02 -25.30
C ASP A 464 42.26 0.35 -24.25
N LEU A 465 42.44 -0.12 -23.01
CA LEU A 465 41.59 0.25 -21.87
C LEU A 465 41.48 1.78 -21.66
N PHE A 466 42.54 2.51 -22.00
CA PHE A 466 42.61 3.96 -21.82
C PHE A 466 42.06 4.74 -23.02
N ASN A 467 41.67 4.08 -24.12
CA ASN A 467 41.29 4.79 -25.35
C ASN A 467 39.90 5.43 -25.30
N SER A 468 38.95 4.86 -24.56
CA SER A 468 37.62 5.46 -24.39
C SER A 468 37.61 6.51 -23.29
N LYS A 469 36.90 7.62 -23.52
CA LYS A 469 36.58 8.61 -22.47
C LYS A 469 35.50 8.10 -21.52
N ASN A 470 34.63 7.20 -21.97
CA ASN A 470 33.47 6.76 -21.20
C ASN A 470 33.85 5.63 -20.24
N LEU A 471 33.74 5.87 -18.94
CA LEU A 471 34.01 4.89 -17.89
C LEU A 471 33.19 3.59 -18.02
N PHE A 472 31.98 3.63 -18.60
CA PHE A 472 31.19 2.43 -18.85
C PHE A 472 31.77 1.55 -19.96
N GLU A 473 32.32 2.17 -21.01
CA GLU A 473 33.01 1.44 -22.09
C GLU A 473 34.32 0.85 -21.58
N CYS A 474 35.08 1.61 -20.79
CA CYS A 474 36.29 1.10 -20.12
C CYS A 474 35.96 -0.11 -19.22
N ALA A 475 34.92 -0.04 -18.41
CA ALA A 475 34.49 -1.14 -17.55
C ALA A 475 34.10 -2.38 -18.37
N LYS A 476 33.26 -2.20 -19.41
CA LYS A 476 32.84 -3.30 -20.30
C LYS A 476 34.04 -3.98 -20.97
N TYR A 477 35.04 -3.21 -21.40
CA TYR A 477 36.26 -3.76 -21.99
C TYR A 477 37.14 -4.44 -20.93
N CYS A 478 37.28 -3.87 -19.74
CA CYS A 478 38.01 -4.49 -18.64
C CYS A 478 37.38 -5.83 -18.22
N ASP A 479 36.06 -5.96 -18.23
CA ASP A 479 35.36 -7.22 -17.93
C ASP A 479 35.73 -8.31 -18.94
N GLN A 480 35.94 -7.96 -20.21
CA GLN A 480 36.43 -8.90 -21.23
C GLN A 480 37.85 -9.37 -20.90
N LEU A 481 38.73 -8.45 -20.51
CA LEU A 481 40.11 -8.77 -20.12
C LEU A 481 40.16 -9.63 -18.84
N LEU A 482 39.34 -9.32 -17.83
CA LEU A 482 39.24 -10.11 -16.60
C LEU A 482 38.78 -11.54 -16.87
N ASN A 483 37.85 -11.73 -17.80
CA ASN A 483 37.39 -13.06 -18.19
C ASN A 483 38.43 -13.87 -18.97
N SER A 484 39.42 -13.21 -19.60
CA SER A 484 40.51 -13.90 -20.32
C SER A 484 41.67 -14.38 -19.44
N THR A 485 41.72 -13.99 -18.15
CA THR A 485 42.79 -14.41 -17.24
C THR A 485 42.25 -15.04 -15.96
N SER A 486 42.83 -16.19 -15.58
CA SER A 486 42.57 -16.85 -14.29
C SER A 486 43.59 -16.48 -13.21
N GLN A 487 44.59 -15.67 -13.54
CA GLN A 487 45.67 -15.33 -12.61
C GLN A 487 45.27 -14.17 -11.70
N LYS A 488 45.22 -14.45 -10.39
CA LYS A 488 44.80 -13.49 -9.37
C LYS A 488 45.60 -12.19 -9.36
N THR A 489 46.91 -12.24 -9.66
CA THR A 489 47.75 -11.02 -9.73
C THR A 489 47.35 -10.11 -10.88
N SER A 490 47.05 -10.67 -12.06
CA SER A 490 46.56 -9.90 -13.22
C SER A 490 45.19 -9.28 -12.94
N GLN A 491 44.31 -10.01 -12.25
CA GLN A 491 43.01 -9.50 -11.82
C GLN A 491 43.14 -8.32 -10.84
N HIS A 492 44.06 -8.39 -9.88
CA HIS A 492 44.33 -7.26 -8.98
C HIS A 492 44.87 -6.03 -9.75
N TYR A 493 45.81 -6.21 -10.68
CA TYR A 493 46.35 -5.11 -11.49
C TYR A 493 45.26 -4.40 -12.31
N LEU A 494 44.38 -5.17 -12.95
CA LEU A 494 43.23 -4.62 -13.70
C LEU A 494 42.23 -3.91 -12.78
N ALA A 495 41.89 -4.50 -11.63
CA ALA A 495 40.98 -3.89 -10.66
C ALA A 495 41.51 -2.56 -10.11
N PHE A 496 42.78 -2.51 -9.70
CA PHE A 496 43.42 -1.27 -9.26
C PHE A 496 43.51 -0.22 -10.38
N THR A 497 43.74 -0.66 -11.63
CA THR A 497 43.71 0.23 -12.80
C THR A 497 42.32 0.86 -12.95
N MET A 498 41.25 0.08 -12.91
CA MET A 498 39.87 0.62 -13.03
C MET A 498 39.50 1.59 -11.92
N ILE A 499 39.93 1.33 -10.68
CA ILE A 499 39.70 2.25 -9.55
C ILE A 499 40.47 3.56 -9.77
N ALA A 500 41.71 3.47 -10.26
CA ALA A 500 42.49 4.64 -10.60
C ALA A 500 41.83 5.46 -11.71
N LEU A 501 41.27 4.83 -12.75
CA LEU A 501 40.50 5.51 -13.80
C LEU A 501 39.28 6.23 -13.22
N PHE A 502 38.48 5.55 -12.41
CA PHE A 502 37.25 6.08 -11.83
C PHE A 502 37.49 7.35 -11.00
N PHE A 503 38.46 7.31 -10.08
CA PHE A 503 38.77 8.47 -9.23
C PHE A 503 39.57 9.56 -9.95
N SER A 504 40.35 9.21 -10.99
CA SER A 504 40.98 10.22 -11.86
C SER A 504 39.91 11.04 -12.57
N ASP A 505 38.92 10.38 -13.18
CA ASP A 505 37.84 11.07 -13.89
C ASP A 505 37.01 11.93 -12.93
N LEU A 506 36.64 11.41 -11.76
CA LEU A 506 35.90 12.17 -10.74
C LEU A 506 36.65 13.45 -10.33
N TYR A 507 37.94 13.34 -10.01
CA TYR A 507 38.76 14.49 -9.64
C TYR A 507 38.86 15.49 -10.79
N LEU A 508 39.14 15.01 -12.01
CA LEU A 508 39.33 15.85 -13.19
C LEU A 508 38.04 16.58 -13.60
N VAL A 509 36.89 15.93 -13.48
CA VAL A 509 35.57 16.55 -13.68
C VAL A 509 35.33 17.66 -12.67
N LEU A 510 35.59 17.40 -11.39
CA LEU A 510 35.35 18.38 -10.32
C LEU A 510 36.34 19.56 -10.31
N THR A 511 37.51 19.43 -10.94
CA THR A 511 38.59 20.45 -10.82
C THR A 511 38.96 21.16 -12.10
N LYS A 512 38.76 20.54 -13.27
CA LYS A 512 39.23 21.09 -14.55
C LYS A 512 38.23 20.98 -15.69
N TYR A 513 37.42 19.93 -15.72
CA TYR A 513 36.67 19.56 -16.92
C TYR A 513 35.15 19.40 -16.70
N ALA A 514 34.61 20.11 -15.71
CA ALA A 514 33.19 20.17 -15.38
C ALA A 514 32.27 20.43 -16.59
N ASP A 515 32.66 21.37 -17.48
CA ASP A 515 31.82 21.76 -18.61
C ASP A 515 31.63 20.62 -19.62
N ASP A 516 32.67 19.84 -19.89
CA ASP A 516 32.58 18.68 -20.78
C ASP A 516 31.67 17.59 -20.18
N PHE A 517 31.84 17.28 -18.90
CA PHE A 517 31.00 16.29 -18.22
C PHE A 517 29.54 16.76 -18.14
N LYS A 518 29.28 18.04 -17.88
CA LYS A 518 27.95 18.66 -17.94
C LYS A 518 27.27 18.43 -19.28
N HIS A 519 27.98 18.53 -20.41
CA HIS A 519 27.41 18.25 -21.73
C HIS A 519 26.92 16.79 -21.84
N SER A 520 27.63 15.83 -21.24
CA SER A 520 27.29 14.41 -21.26
C SER A 520 26.05 14.04 -20.41
N ILE A 521 25.68 14.87 -19.44
CA ILE A 521 24.53 14.66 -18.54
C ILE A 521 23.41 15.68 -18.75
N LYS A 522 23.47 16.52 -19.80
CA LYS A 522 22.57 17.66 -20.02
C LYS A 522 21.07 17.33 -19.97
N TYR A 523 20.67 16.11 -20.30
CA TYR A 523 19.27 15.63 -20.24
C TYR A 523 18.79 15.29 -18.82
N LYS A 524 19.70 15.20 -17.85
CA LYS A 524 19.41 15.00 -16.42
C LYS A 524 19.40 16.30 -15.62
N VAL A 525 19.74 17.44 -16.25
CA VAL A 525 20.02 18.70 -15.55
C VAL A 525 19.18 19.85 -16.09
N ASN A 526 18.46 20.58 -15.23
CA ASN A 526 17.86 21.88 -15.54
C ASN A 526 18.59 23.03 -14.81
N ILE A 527 19.92 22.96 -14.76
CA ILE A 527 20.77 23.94 -14.08
C ILE A 527 21.53 24.73 -15.16
N LYS A 528 21.20 26.02 -15.29
CA LYS A 528 21.85 26.94 -16.22
C LYS A 528 23.06 27.58 -15.54
N ILE A 529 24.20 26.90 -15.62
CA ILE A 529 25.51 27.51 -15.33
C ILE A 529 26.19 27.87 -16.66
N GLU A 530 26.78 29.06 -16.78
CA GLU A 530 27.61 29.41 -17.95
C GLU A 530 28.88 28.55 -17.95
N ASP A 531 29.47 28.33 -19.11
CA ASP A 531 30.71 27.56 -19.21
C ASP A 531 31.84 28.28 -18.46
N ASN A 532 32.72 27.52 -17.79
CA ASN A 532 33.77 27.95 -16.87
C ASN A 532 33.32 28.54 -15.52
N LYS A 533 32.02 28.82 -15.29
CA LYS A 533 31.54 29.37 -14.01
C LYS A 533 31.57 28.38 -12.85
N PHE A 534 31.59 27.07 -13.13
CA PHE A 534 31.67 26.06 -12.08
C PHE A 534 32.96 26.20 -11.26
N HIS A 535 34.11 26.26 -11.92
CA HIS A 535 35.42 26.29 -11.27
C HIS A 535 35.72 27.62 -10.57
N GLU A 536 35.09 28.72 -10.98
CA GLU A 536 35.14 30.00 -10.25
C GLU A 536 34.49 29.89 -8.86
N ASN A 537 33.43 29.08 -8.75
CA ASN A 537 32.62 28.95 -7.55
C ASN A 537 32.92 27.70 -6.72
N VAL A 538 33.61 26.71 -7.30
CA VAL A 538 34.12 25.51 -6.64
C VAL A 538 35.63 25.43 -6.86
N PRO A 539 36.45 26.11 -6.02
CA PRO A 539 37.89 26.15 -6.22
C PRO A 539 38.53 24.77 -6.00
N ALA A 540 39.25 24.25 -7.00
CA ALA A 540 39.90 22.94 -6.95
C ALA A 540 40.72 22.64 -5.66
N PRO A 541 41.51 23.58 -5.10
CA PRO A 541 42.28 23.32 -3.87
C PRO A 541 41.43 23.07 -2.62
N ARG A 542 40.14 23.41 -2.66
CA ARG A 542 39.18 23.24 -1.56
C ARG A 542 38.35 21.97 -1.70
N ILE A 543 38.60 21.15 -2.72
CA ILE A 543 37.94 19.86 -2.89
C ILE A 543 38.81 18.77 -2.28
N VAL A 544 38.31 18.12 -1.25
CA VAL A 544 39.01 17.06 -0.50
C VAL A 544 38.10 15.84 -0.43
N ILE A 545 38.69 14.64 -0.49
CA ILE A 545 37.96 13.41 -0.28
C ILE A 545 38.38 12.78 1.05
N ASN A 546 37.41 12.39 1.85
CA ASN A 546 37.62 11.68 3.12
C ASN A 546 36.87 10.37 3.06
N SER A 547 37.56 9.25 3.25
CA SER A 547 36.92 7.95 3.34
C SER A 547 36.42 7.68 4.75
N ASP A 548 35.32 6.93 4.82
CA ASP A 548 34.78 6.36 6.05
C ASP A 548 34.56 4.86 5.79
N ALA A 549 35.55 4.06 6.19
CA ALA A 549 35.55 2.62 5.98
C ALA A 549 34.43 1.92 6.77
N ASP A 550 33.97 2.49 7.89
CA ASP A 550 32.87 1.94 8.70
C ASP A 550 31.54 2.11 7.99
N ARG A 551 31.28 3.32 7.47
CA ARG A 551 30.10 3.63 6.65
C ARG A 551 30.21 3.09 5.23
N ARG A 552 31.37 2.56 4.84
CA ARG A 552 31.68 2.13 3.47
C ARG A 552 31.39 3.25 2.47
N SER A 553 31.77 4.47 2.84
CA SER A 553 31.47 5.66 2.07
C SER A 553 32.69 6.55 1.89
N ALA A 554 32.66 7.43 0.92
CA ALA A 554 33.63 8.51 0.77
C ALA A 554 32.91 9.84 0.61
N TYR A 555 33.33 10.81 1.42
CA TYR A 555 32.79 12.15 1.47
C TYR A 555 33.66 13.08 0.63
N ILE A 556 33.05 13.75 -0.34
CA ILE A 556 33.72 14.76 -1.16
C ILE A 556 33.35 16.11 -0.57
N GLN A 557 34.27 16.64 0.21
CA GLN A 557 34.18 17.94 0.84
C GLN A 557 34.53 19.02 -0.17
N LEU A 558 33.65 20.01 -0.33
CA LEU A 558 33.85 21.10 -1.27
C LEU A 558 33.37 22.43 -0.67
N LEU A 559 34.10 23.50 -0.99
CA LEU A 559 33.64 24.87 -0.76
C LEU A 559 32.88 25.33 -1.99
N CYS A 560 31.70 25.93 -1.77
CA CYS A 560 30.90 26.46 -2.85
C CYS A 560 30.44 27.89 -2.56
N ASN A 561 30.71 28.80 -3.50
CA ASN A 561 30.38 30.22 -3.36
C ASN A 561 29.06 30.60 -4.05
N ASP A 562 28.43 29.66 -4.76
CA ASP A 562 27.21 29.87 -5.54
C ASP A 562 26.29 28.65 -5.47
N ALA A 563 24.98 28.89 -5.38
CA ALA A 563 23.98 27.84 -5.22
C ALA A 563 23.86 26.95 -6.48
N THR A 564 24.03 27.53 -7.67
CA THR A 564 23.96 26.80 -8.95
C THR A 564 25.19 25.89 -9.08
N ALA A 565 26.38 26.39 -8.74
CA ALA A 565 27.60 25.60 -8.70
C ALA A 565 27.54 24.47 -7.67
N HIS A 566 26.92 24.70 -6.50
CA HIS A 566 26.73 23.66 -5.48
C HIS A 566 25.87 22.52 -6.00
N LYS A 567 24.71 22.85 -6.59
CA LYS A 567 23.81 21.87 -7.20
C LYS A 567 24.52 21.05 -8.29
N MET A 568 25.34 21.69 -9.12
CA MET A 568 26.15 21.02 -10.13
C MET A 568 27.19 20.07 -9.52
N ALA A 569 27.88 20.47 -8.44
CA ALA A 569 28.90 19.66 -7.79
C ALA A 569 28.30 18.40 -7.17
N VAL A 570 27.18 18.55 -6.45
CA VAL A 570 26.38 17.44 -5.89
C VAL A 570 25.97 16.47 -6.99
N LEU A 571 25.45 16.99 -8.11
CA LEU A 571 25.00 16.16 -9.21
C LEU A 571 26.14 15.38 -9.87
N PHE A 572 27.30 16.01 -10.10
CA PHE A 572 28.48 15.30 -10.60
C PHE A 572 28.85 14.16 -9.68
N ILE A 573 28.95 14.42 -8.37
CA ILE A 573 29.27 13.40 -7.38
C ILE A 573 28.26 12.26 -7.40
N LYS A 574 26.96 12.56 -7.58
CA LYS A 574 25.91 11.55 -7.68
C LYS A 574 25.95 10.71 -8.95
N GLU A 575 26.34 11.27 -10.08
CA GLU A 575 26.53 10.46 -11.29
C GLU A 575 27.66 9.42 -11.08
N PHE A 576 28.73 9.79 -10.37
CA PHE A 576 29.76 8.83 -9.98
C PHE A 576 29.28 7.84 -8.90
N ASP A 577 28.49 8.28 -7.92
CA ASP A 577 27.86 7.41 -6.91
C ASP A 577 27.00 6.31 -7.55
N LEU A 578 26.17 6.66 -8.54
CA LEU A 578 25.35 5.68 -9.28
C LEU A 578 26.20 4.70 -10.08
N MET A 579 27.39 5.11 -10.50
CA MET A 579 28.34 4.24 -11.20
C MET A 579 29.06 3.26 -10.27
N ILE A 580 29.11 3.50 -8.95
CA ILE A 580 29.78 2.63 -7.97
C ILE A 580 29.32 1.18 -8.11
N ASN A 581 28.01 0.95 -8.26
CA ASN A 581 27.45 -0.41 -8.35
C ASN A 581 28.02 -1.20 -9.53
N LYS A 582 28.40 -0.54 -10.63
CA LYS A 582 29.03 -1.18 -11.79
C LYS A 582 30.51 -1.53 -11.57
N TYR A 583 31.13 -0.95 -10.53
CA TYR A 583 32.53 -1.14 -10.17
C TYR A 583 32.69 -2.06 -8.94
N GLU A 584 31.59 -2.55 -8.37
CA GLU A 584 31.57 -3.37 -7.16
C GLU A 584 32.41 -4.64 -7.30
N ASP A 585 32.41 -5.27 -8.48
CA ASP A 585 33.19 -6.48 -8.73
C ASP A 585 34.70 -6.24 -8.72
N TYR A 586 35.16 -5.07 -9.22
CA TYR A 586 36.57 -4.66 -9.09
C TYR A 586 36.92 -4.39 -7.63
N PHE A 587 36.02 -3.76 -6.87
CA PHE A 587 36.23 -3.48 -5.46
C PHE A 587 36.35 -4.79 -4.66
N LYS A 588 35.50 -5.79 -4.95
CA LYS A 588 35.58 -7.14 -4.37
C LYS A 588 36.93 -7.80 -4.62
N LEU A 589 37.49 -7.69 -5.83
CA LEU A 589 38.78 -8.31 -6.19
C LEU A 589 39.93 -7.80 -5.31
N ILE A 590 39.91 -6.53 -4.91
CA ILE A 590 40.96 -5.91 -4.08
C ILE A 590 40.55 -5.69 -2.62
N GLY A 591 39.42 -6.28 -2.19
CA GLY A 591 38.91 -6.15 -0.83
C GLY A 591 38.46 -4.73 -0.42
N LEU A 592 38.24 -3.83 -1.38
CA LEU A 592 37.70 -2.50 -1.14
C LEU A 592 36.20 -2.62 -0.92
N LYS A 593 35.66 -2.00 0.13
CA LYS A 593 34.23 -2.08 0.46
C LYS A 593 33.65 -0.67 0.48
N LEU A 594 33.68 -0.01 -0.67
CA LEU A 594 33.11 1.33 -0.86
C LEU A 594 31.77 1.21 -1.60
N TYR A 595 30.71 1.75 -1.01
CA TYR A 595 29.33 1.66 -1.52
C TYR A 595 28.70 3.01 -1.82
N TYR A 596 29.18 4.09 -1.18
CA TYR A 596 28.58 5.41 -1.32
C TYR A 596 29.63 6.49 -1.57
N LEU A 597 29.33 7.41 -2.48
CA LEU A 597 29.99 8.69 -2.65
C LEU A 597 28.99 9.80 -2.29
N LEU A 598 29.38 10.61 -1.31
CA LEU A 598 28.50 11.60 -0.71
C LEU A 598 29.14 13.01 -0.81
N PRO A 599 28.43 14.01 -1.36
CA PRO A 599 28.90 15.39 -1.31
C PRO A 599 28.75 15.95 0.10
N GLN A 600 29.69 16.81 0.52
CA GLN A 600 29.62 17.53 1.78
C GLN A 600 30.12 18.97 1.60
N ILE A 601 29.36 19.96 2.05
CA ILE A 601 29.81 21.36 2.03
C ILE A 601 30.74 21.60 3.22
N ASN A 602 31.88 22.24 2.98
CA ASN A 602 32.76 22.67 4.05
C ASN A 602 32.28 24.00 4.65
N ASN A 603 31.95 24.01 5.95
CA ASN A 603 31.45 25.16 6.70
C ASN A 603 32.59 25.90 7.42
N ASP A 604 33.61 26.36 6.69
CA ASP A 604 34.53 27.35 7.24
C ASP A 604 33.70 28.63 7.49
N ASN A 605 33.68 29.12 8.75
CA ASN A 605 32.93 30.28 9.26
C ASN A 605 33.04 31.57 8.42
N ALA A 606 32.44 31.59 7.23
CA ALA A 606 32.25 32.76 6.41
C ALA A 606 30.77 33.13 6.50
N GLU A 607 30.47 34.37 6.86
CA GLU A 607 29.12 35.00 6.92
C GLU A 607 28.38 35.01 5.54
N LYS A 608 28.82 34.19 4.58
CA LYS A 608 28.25 33.99 3.24
C LYS A 608 28.36 32.55 2.73
N ALA A 609 28.59 31.54 3.58
CA ALA A 609 28.26 30.17 3.19
C ALA A 609 26.73 30.12 3.07
N LEU A 610 26.20 29.79 1.88
CA LEU A 610 24.77 29.66 1.65
C LEU A 610 24.18 28.74 2.72
N ASP A 611 23.44 29.31 3.68
CA ASP A 611 22.56 28.55 4.56
C ASP A 611 21.73 27.57 3.72
N ASN A 612 21.42 26.41 4.28
CA ASN A 612 20.76 25.23 3.69
C ASN A 612 19.43 25.52 2.93
N TYR A 613 19.48 26.18 1.77
CA TYR A 613 18.29 26.56 1.00
C TYR A 613 17.87 25.54 -0.05
N ASN A 614 18.53 24.38 -0.13
CA ASN A 614 18.18 23.34 -1.11
C ASN A 614 18.29 21.96 -0.45
N PHE A 615 17.14 21.36 -0.14
CA PHE A 615 17.04 19.96 0.27
C PHE A 615 16.96 19.06 -0.97
N GLU A 616 17.68 17.94 -0.96
CA GLU A 616 17.81 16.96 -2.05
C GLU A 616 17.04 15.68 -1.71
N ALA A 617 16.17 15.21 -2.61
CA ALA A 617 15.49 13.92 -2.49
C ALA A 617 15.52 13.12 -3.80
N TYR A 618 15.57 11.78 -3.67
CA TYR A 618 15.78 10.82 -4.76
C TYR A 618 14.62 9.79 -4.82
N ILE A 619 13.94 9.71 -5.97
CA ILE A 619 12.68 8.95 -6.19
C ILE A 619 12.81 7.50 -6.76
N PRO A 620 13.89 6.99 -7.40
CA PRO A 620 13.71 6.00 -8.48
C PRO A 620 13.52 4.53 -8.07
N THR A 621 13.68 4.14 -6.80
CA THR A 621 13.85 2.72 -6.44
C THR A 621 12.59 1.85 -6.58
N LEU A 622 11.40 2.40 -6.89
CA LEU A 622 10.15 1.63 -6.99
C LEU A 622 9.28 1.92 -8.23
N LEU A 623 9.73 2.79 -9.15
CA LEU A 623 8.95 3.14 -10.35
C LEU A 623 8.63 1.96 -11.30
N PRO A 624 9.51 0.94 -11.48
CA PRO A 624 9.21 -0.22 -12.32
C PRO A 624 8.03 -1.06 -11.79
N LEU A 625 7.71 -0.99 -10.50
CA LEU A 625 6.60 -1.74 -9.88
C LEU A 625 5.23 -1.09 -10.11
N LEU A 626 5.20 0.23 -10.35
CA LEU A 626 3.98 0.99 -10.66
C LEU A 626 3.63 0.95 -12.15
N THR A 627 4.65 0.79 -13.00
CA THR A 627 4.56 0.88 -14.47
C THR A 627 4.50 -0.46 -15.18
N GLY A 628 4.78 -1.58 -14.49
CA GLY A 628 4.63 -2.93 -15.04
C GLY A 628 3.23 -3.50 -14.81
N ASP A 629 2.31 -3.28 -15.77
CA ASP A 629 1.05 -4.00 -16.07
C ASP A 629 0.11 -4.52 -14.94
N ASN A 630 0.36 -4.30 -13.65
CA ASN A 630 -0.27 -5.09 -12.57
C ASN A 630 -1.07 -4.28 -11.52
N ILE A 631 -0.91 -2.95 -11.41
CA ILE A 631 -1.64 -2.15 -10.38
C ILE A 631 -2.74 -1.28 -11.00
N TYR A 632 -2.44 -0.42 -11.98
CA TYR A 632 -3.44 0.46 -12.60
C TYR A 632 -3.86 -0.02 -13.99
N PRO A 633 -5.16 -0.02 -14.32
CA PRO A 633 -5.66 -0.55 -15.60
C PRO A 633 -5.48 0.42 -16.78
N SER A 634 -5.30 1.72 -16.52
CA SER A 634 -5.14 2.73 -17.56
C SER A 634 -4.24 3.88 -17.09
N LYS A 635 -3.73 4.66 -18.04
CA LYS A 635 -2.83 5.78 -17.71
C LYS A 635 -3.58 6.96 -17.13
N GLU A 636 -4.84 7.19 -17.53
CA GLU A 636 -5.69 8.31 -17.10
C GLU A 636 -5.97 8.34 -15.59
N VAL A 637 -5.72 7.23 -14.90
CA VAL A 637 -5.86 7.09 -13.44
C VAL A 637 -5.07 8.17 -12.67
N PHE A 638 -3.97 8.70 -13.23
CA PHE A 638 -3.22 9.78 -12.58
C PHE A 638 -4.11 10.99 -12.24
N ALA A 639 -5.06 11.34 -13.12
CA ALA A 639 -5.95 12.47 -12.90
C ALA A 639 -6.90 12.21 -11.73
N ARG A 640 -7.39 10.97 -11.58
CA ARG A 640 -8.22 10.57 -10.44
C ARG A 640 -7.45 10.69 -9.12
N GLU A 641 -6.24 10.16 -9.07
CA GLU A 641 -5.40 10.20 -7.85
C GLU A 641 -5.08 11.63 -7.42
N LEU A 642 -4.76 12.52 -8.37
CA LEU A 642 -4.49 13.94 -8.06
C LEU A 642 -5.75 14.67 -7.57
N ILE A 643 -6.91 14.45 -8.21
CA ILE A 643 -8.18 15.04 -7.77
C ILE A 643 -8.54 14.56 -6.35
N GLN A 644 -8.35 13.28 -6.03
CA GLN A 644 -8.57 12.75 -4.69
C GLN A 644 -7.71 13.46 -3.64
N ASN A 645 -6.42 13.65 -3.92
CA ASN A 645 -5.51 14.35 -3.03
C ASN A 645 -5.96 15.80 -2.79
N SER A 646 -6.44 16.48 -3.83
CA SER A 646 -7.00 17.84 -3.71
C SER A 646 -8.29 17.86 -2.88
N ILE A 647 -9.19 16.88 -3.04
CA ILE A 647 -10.40 16.75 -2.21
C ILE A 647 -10.03 16.61 -0.73
N ASP A 648 -9.08 15.72 -0.41
CA ASP A 648 -8.65 15.51 0.97
C ASP A 648 -7.98 16.75 1.55
N ALA A 649 -7.09 17.41 0.79
CA ALA A 649 -6.42 18.62 1.24
C ALA A 649 -7.41 19.76 1.54
N ILE A 650 -8.44 19.92 0.70
CA ILE A 650 -9.51 20.92 0.94
C ILE A 650 -10.32 20.53 2.17
N ALA A 651 -10.74 19.27 2.30
CA ALA A 651 -11.58 18.81 3.41
C ALA A 651 -10.87 18.94 4.78
N VAL A 652 -9.58 18.62 4.85
CA VAL A 652 -8.80 18.78 6.07
C VAL A 652 -8.65 20.25 6.44
N ARG A 653 -8.44 21.13 5.44
CA ARG A 653 -8.39 22.56 5.69
C ARG A 653 -9.74 23.10 6.17
N GLU A 654 -10.86 22.72 5.53
CA GLU A 654 -12.21 23.11 5.98
C GLU A 654 -12.49 22.70 7.44
N ALA A 655 -11.95 21.56 7.89
CA ALA A 655 -12.13 21.09 9.26
C ALA A 655 -11.25 21.82 10.30
N LYS A 656 -10.19 22.51 9.87
CA LYS A 656 -9.19 23.12 10.77
C LYS A 656 -9.11 24.64 10.70
N ASP A 657 -9.28 25.20 9.51
CA ASP A 657 -9.19 26.61 9.22
C ASP A 657 -10.57 27.24 9.29
N THR A 658 -10.77 28.18 10.22
CA THR A 658 -12.05 28.88 10.39
C THR A 658 -12.24 30.01 9.37
N THR A 659 -11.24 30.30 8.53
CA THR A 659 -11.33 31.35 7.51
C THR A 659 -12.10 30.86 6.27
N LEU A 660 -12.85 31.76 5.63
CA LEU A 660 -13.55 31.46 4.38
C LEU A 660 -12.54 31.45 3.23
N PHE A 661 -12.49 30.35 2.48
CA PHE A 661 -11.66 30.20 1.28
C PHE A 661 -12.43 29.52 0.13
N ALA A 662 -11.94 29.67 -1.09
CA ALA A 662 -12.66 29.25 -2.30
C ALA A 662 -12.50 27.75 -2.62
N ASN A 663 -13.17 26.84 -1.93
CA ASN A 663 -13.05 25.37 -2.04
C ASN A 663 -13.30 24.74 -3.44
N LYS A 664 -12.41 24.96 -4.41
CA LYS A 664 -12.53 24.51 -5.81
C LYS A 664 -11.24 23.88 -6.30
N ILE A 665 -11.40 22.94 -7.24
CA ILE A 665 -10.28 22.28 -7.93
C ILE A 665 -10.25 22.79 -9.37
N TYR A 666 -9.08 23.28 -9.79
CA TYR A 666 -8.85 23.79 -11.14
C TYR A 666 -7.92 22.85 -11.90
N ILE A 667 -8.30 22.48 -13.11
CA ILE A 667 -7.48 21.69 -14.02
C ILE A 667 -7.29 22.45 -15.34
N ASP A 668 -6.06 22.62 -15.78
CA ASP A 668 -5.71 23.19 -17.08
C ASP A 668 -4.93 22.16 -17.91
N ILE A 669 -5.40 21.83 -19.12
CA ILE A 669 -4.74 20.89 -20.03
C ILE A 669 -4.46 21.57 -21.36
N GLY A 670 -3.20 21.91 -21.61
CA GLY A 670 -2.83 22.79 -22.70
C GLY A 670 -1.46 22.53 -23.28
N LYS A 671 -0.97 23.53 -24.00
CA LYS A 671 0.44 23.65 -24.40
C LYS A 671 1.00 24.91 -23.77
N ASP A 672 2.23 24.85 -23.27
CA ASP A 672 2.95 26.00 -22.77
C ASP A 672 3.44 26.89 -23.92
N GLU A 673 4.11 28.00 -23.59
CA GLU A 673 4.68 28.95 -24.57
C GLU A 673 5.71 28.30 -25.51
N GLN A 674 6.32 27.20 -25.09
CA GLN A 674 7.32 26.43 -25.85
C GLN A 674 6.67 25.29 -26.65
N GLY A 675 5.34 25.17 -26.61
CA GLY A 675 4.58 24.14 -27.31
C GLY A 675 4.55 22.78 -26.60
N ARG A 676 5.14 22.66 -25.40
CA ARG A 676 5.12 21.44 -24.58
C ARG A 676 3.74 21.23 -23.99
N ARG A 677 3.22 20.00 -24.04
CA ARG A 677 1.91 19.68 -23.48
C ARG A 677 1.99 19.58 -21.96
N PHE A 678 0.98 20.10 -21.25
CA PHE A 678 0.92 19.99 -19.80
C PHE A 678 -0.47 19.59 -19.30
N PHE A 679 -0.49 18.97 -18.12
CA PHE A 679 -1.66 18.84 -17.26
C PHE A 679 -1.35 19.57 -15.95
N LYS A 680 -2.10 20.60 -15.62
CA LYS A 680 -1.95 21.36 -14.39
C LYS A 680 -3.18 21.13 -13.51
N ILE A 681 -2.98 20.90 -12.22
CA ILE A 681 -4.03 20.87 -11.20
C ILE A 681 -3.66 21.86 -10.08
N LYS A 682 -4.62 22.67 -9.65
CA LYS A 682 -4.49 23.59 -8.52
C LYS A 682 -5.66 23.40 -7.56
N ASP A 683 -5.33 23.28 -6.29
CA ASP A 683 -6.28 23.33 -5.18
C ASP A 683 -5.86 24.41 -4.18
N ASN A 684 -6.76 24.71 -3.26
CA ASN A 684 -6.52 25.60 -2.14
C ASN A 684 -6.76 24.93 -0.79
N GLY A 685 -6.40 23.65 -0.71
CA GLY A 685 -6.44 22.87 0.51
C GLY A 685 -5.32 23.25 1.48
N THR A 686 -4.94 22.31 2.34
CA THR A 686 -3.93 22.53 3.39
C THR A 686 -2.57 23.00 2.87
N GLY A 687 -2.19 22.63 1.65
CA GLY A 687 -0.82 22.78 1.16
C GLY A 687 0.18 21.94 1.98
N MET A 688 1.47 22.14 1.73
CA MET A 688 2.55 21.40 2.39
C MET A 688 3.61 22.37 2.92
N ASP A 689 4.14 22.06 4.10
CA ASP A 689 5.38 22.62 4.59
C ASP A 689 6.55 21.70 4.21
N ARG A 690 7.78 22.11 4.53
CA ARG A 690 8.99 21.33 4.22
C ARG A 690 8.91 19.91 4.79
N TYR A 691 8.46 19.80 6.04
CA TYR A 691 8.32 18.51 6.74
C TYR A 691 7.38 17.55 5.99
N LYS A 692 6.20 18.02 5.57
CA LYS A 692 5.24 17.20 4.83
C LYS A 692 5.76 16.80 3.46
N ILE A 693 6.54 17.65 2.81
CA ILE A 693 7.19 17.31 1.55
C ILE A 693 8.14 16.13 1.79
N GLU A 694 9.07 16.25 2.73
CA GLU A 694 10.09 15.24 3.04
C GLU A 694 9.48 13.90 3.51
N ARG A 695 8.53 13.98 4.42
CA ARG A 695 7.99 12.80 5.10
C ARG A 695 6.93 12.06 4.29
N TYR A 696 6.15 12.77 3.48
CA TYR A 696 4.96 12.21 2.82
C TYR A 696 4.97 12.39 1.29
N PHE A 697 5.34 13.55 0.77
CA PHE A 697 5.31 13.78 -0.68
C PHE A 697 6.43 13.01 -1.41
N THR A 698 7.62 12.94 -0.82
CA THR A 698 8.80 12.33 -1.43
C THR A 698 9.03 10.88 -1.00
N SER A 699 8.31 10.42 0.03
CA SER A 699 8.46 9.10 0.62
C SER A 699 7.44 8.10 0.07
N ILE A 700 7.91 6.96 -0.44
CA ILE A 700 7.04 5.97 -1.09
C ILE A 700 6.29 5.15 -0.05
N GLY A 701 4.96 5.03 -0.21
CA GLY A 701 4.12 4.20 0.64
C GLY A 701 3.84 4.79 2.02
N ARG A 702 4.18 6.06 2.25
CA ARG A 702 3.78 6.83 3.43
C ARG A 702 2.72 7.84 3.04
N SER A 703 1.57 7.81 3.71
CA SER A 703 0.52 8.83 3.55
C SER A 703 0.36 9.59 4.86
N PHE A 704 0.28 10.91 4.77
CA PHE A 704 -0.09 11.77 5.90
C PHE A 704 -1.39 11.29 6.55
N TYR A 705 -2.37 10.91 5.72
CA TYR A 705 -3.71 10.52 6.13
C TYR A 705 -3.80 9.17 6.88
N SER A 706 -2.73 8.36 6.82
CA SER A 706 -2.66 7.07 7.53
C SER A 706 -1.74 7.10 8.75
N ASP A 707 -1.01 8.21 8.96
CA ASP A 707 -0.05 8.36 10.06
C ASP A 707 -0.76 8.84 11.35
N GLU A 708 -0.12 8.63 12.50
CA GLU A 708 -0.64 9.04 13.82
C GLU A 708 -0.90 10.55 13.88
N GLU A 709 -0.07 11.35 13.19
CA GLU A 709 -0.21 12.80 13.08
C GLU A 709 -1.57 13.25 12.55
N TYR A 710 -2.21 12.49 11.65
CA TYR A 710 -3.56 12.80 11.18
C TYR A 710 -4.61 12.51 12.25
N GLN A 711 -4.42 11.45 13.04
CA GLN A 711 -5.34 11.08 14.13
C GLN A 711 -5.34 12.14 15.23
N ASP A 712 -4.16 12.71 15.52
CA ASP A 712 -3.99 13.81 16.48
C ASP A 712 -4.70 15.11 16.08
N LEU A 713 -5.05 15.27 14.80
CA LEU A 713 -5.87 16.39 14.36
C LEU A 713 -7.28 16.34 14.97
N ASN A 714 -7.75 15.18 15.42
CA ASN A 714 -9.08 15.00 16.03
C ASN A 714 -10.21 15.62 15.18
N ILE A 715 -10.14 15.42 13.86
CA ILE A 715 -11.16 15.87 12.90
C ILE A 715 -12.03 14.69 12.47
N GLY A 716 -13.33 14.95 12.30
CA GLY A 716 -14.30 13.92 11.94
C GLY A 716 -14.16 13.37 10.51
N TYR A 717 -13.46 14.10 9.62
CA TYR A 717 -13.29 13.74 8.21
C TYR A 717 -12.46 12.47 8.02
N LYS A 718 -12.93 11.55 7.17
CA LYS A 718 -12.19 10.35 6.74
C LYS A 718 -11.60 10.53 5.33
N PRO A 719 -10.26 10.56 5.18
CA PRO A 719 -9.62 10.81 3.90
C PRO A 719 -9.80 9.68 2.89
N ILE A 720 -9.81 10.06 1.61
CA ILE A 720 -9.87 9.15 0.48
C ILE A 720 -8.49 8.53 0.27
N SER A 721 -7.40 9.31 0.22
CA SER A 721 -6.05 8.94 -0.23
C SER A 721 -5.12 8.34 0.86
N ASN A 722 -5.32 7.09 1.24
CA ASN A 722 -4.62 6.49 2.40
C ASN A 722 -3.37 5.63 2.10
N PHE A 723 -2.98 5.44 0.83
CA PHE A 723 -1.91 4.47 0.48
C PHE A 723 -0.51 5.07 0.24
N GLY A 724 -0.38 6.39 0.03
CA GLY A 724 0.93 7.02 -0.19
C GLY A 724 1.61 6.68 -1.53
N ILE A 725 0.83 6.27 -2.54
CA ILE A 725 1.33 5.96 -3.90
C ILE A 725 0.65 6.79 -5.01
N GLY A 726 -0.37 7.59 -4.67
CA GLY A 726 -1.22 8.29 -5.64
C GLY A 726 -0.46 9.28 -6.52
N PHE A 727 0.44 10.08 -5.94
CA PHE A 727 1.28 11.03 -6.69
C PHE A 727 2.17 10.34 -7.75
N LEU A 728 2.71 9.16 -7.42
CA LEU A 728 3.62 8.42 -8.29
C LEU A 728 2.96 7.97 -9.60
N SER A 729 1.63 7.87 -9.66
CA SER A 729 0.89 7.61 -10.90
C SER A 729 1.09 8.70 -11.96
N SER A 730 1.48 9.92 -11.56
CA SER A 730 1.83 11.02 -12.48
C SER A 730 2.98 10.64 -13.40
N PHE A 731 3.95 9.85 -12.91
CA PHE A 731 5.09 9.41 -13.72
C PHE A 731 4.72 8.38 -14.80
N MET A 732 3.45 7.90 -14.85
CA MET A 732 2.93 7.11 -15.97
C MET A 732 2.67 7.96 -17.23
N VAL A 733 2.57 9.29 -17.09
CA VAL A 733 2.16 10.23 -18.14
C VAL A 733 3.15 11.39 -18.36
N CYS A 734 4.09 11.60 -17.45
CA CYS A 734 5.10 12.63 -17.52
C CYS A 734 6.44 12.14 -16.94
N GLN A 735 7.51 12.89 -17.25
CA GLN A 735 8.81 12.75 -16.58
C GLN A 735 9.11 14.00 -15.75
N GLU A 736 8.75 15.17 -16.26
CA GLU A 736 8.99 16.47 -15.64
C GLU A 736 7.73 16.96 -14.90
N ILE A 737 7.89 17.42 -13.66
CA ILE A 737 6.83 17.93 -12.79
C ILE A 737 7.29 19.21 -12.08
N ASP A 738 6.51 20.28 -12.16
CA ASP A 738 6.63 21.45 -11.28
C ASP A 738 5.60 21.37 -10.15
N VAL A 739 6.02 21.70 -8.93
CA VAL A 739 5.14 21.77 -7.76
C VAL A 739 5.36 23.10 -7.06
N LYS A 740 4.27 23.76 -6.72
CA LYS A 740 4.25 24.93 -5.86
C LYS A 740 3.26 24.68 -4.74
N THR A 741 3.65 24.96 -3.51
CA THR A 741 2.79 24.69 -2.36
C THR A 741 3.03 25.68 -1.23
N ARG A 742 1.97 26.01 -0.48
CA ARG A 742 2.04 26.85 0.72
C ARG A 742 1.07 26.31 1.74
N TYR A 743 1.57 26.03 2.93
CA TYR A 743 0.75 25.53 4.03
C TYR A 743 -0.26 26.60 4.51
N TYR A 744 -1.38 26.19 5.11
CA TYR A 744 -2.47 27.12 5.43
C TYR A 744 -2.27 27.98 6.69
N THR A 745 -1.18 27.77 7.44
CA THR A 745 -0.89 28.53 8.66
C THR A 745 -0.26 29.88 8.35
N THR A 746 -0.50 30.87 9.21
CA THR A 746 -0.14 32.29 9.00
C THR A 746 1.35 32.59 8.84
N GLU A 747 2.24 31.67 9.23
CA GLU A 747 3.71 31.82 9.17
C GLU A 747 4.39 30.86 8.17
N SER A 748 3.61 30.15 7.34
CA SER A 748 4.20 29.14 6.45
C SER A 748 4.93 29.75 5.26
N GLU A 749 6.09 29.20 4.95
CA GLU A 749 6.84 29.53 3.73
C GLU A 749 6.12 28.98 2.49
N ALA A 750 6.12 29.74 1.40
CA ALA A 750 5.76 29.21 0.09
C ALA A 750 6.97 28.47 -0.48
N LEU A 751 6.72 27.27 -1.02
CA LEU A 751 7.75 26.36 -1.50
C LEU A 751 7.50 26.01 -2.96
N ARG A 752 8.60 25.89 -3.72
CA ARG A 752 8.63 25.39 -5.09
C ARG A 752 9.59 24.23 -5.18
N LEU A 753 9.22 23.21 -5.94
CA LEU A 753 10.13 22.14 -6.34
C LEU A 753 9.92 21.78 -7.80
N HIS A 754 11.01 21.53 -8.51
CA HIS A 754 11.03 21.16 -9.92
C HIS A 754 11.68 19.79 -10.05
N ILE A 755 10.90 18.79 -10.46
CA ILE A 755 11.33 17.42 -10.69
C ILE A 755 11.59 17.28 -12.20
N PRO A 756 12.85 17.30 -12.67
CA PRO A 756 13.16 17.30 -14.11
C PRO A 756 12.90 15.93 -14.76
N ASN A 757 13.12 14.84 -14.03
CA ASN A 757 12.77 13.47 -14.41
C ASN A 757 12.66 12.59 -13.14
N TYR A 758 12.05 11.42 -13.23
CA TYR A 758 11.90 10.51 -12.09
C TYR A 758 13.20 9.84 -11.64
N GLU A 759 14.29 9.93 -12.42
CA GLU A 759 15.63 9.38 -12.14
C GLU A 759 16.56 10.39 -11.45
N GLY A 760 16.15 11.65 -11.39
CA GLY A 760 16.97 12.78 -11.01
C GLY A 760 16.62 13.34 -9.64
N CYS A 761 17.52 14.15 -9.12
CA CYS A 761 17.29 14.89 -7.88
C CYS A 761 16.46 16.15 -8.17
N PHE A 762 15.65 16.56 -7.19
CA PHE A 762 14.98 17.86 -7.19
C PHE A 762 15.33 18.62 -5.92
N PHE A 763 15.18 19.94 -5.99
CA PHE A 763 15.47 20.85 -4.89
C PHE A 763 14.19 21.54 -4.43
N ILE A 764 14.04 21.71 -3.11
CA ILE A 764 12.97 22.52 -2.50
C ILE A 764 13.50 23.95 -2.33
N GLU A 765 12.86 24.91 -3.01
CA GLU A 765 13.22 26.32 -3.02
C GLU A 765 12.10 27.16 -2.37
N LYS A 766 12.45 28.32 -1.80
CA LYS A 766 11.44 29.29 -1.31
C LYS A 766 10.84 30.05 -2.49
N GLU A 767 9.54 30.21 -2.50
CA GLU A 767 8.78 31.03 -3.45
C GLU A 767 8.32 32.32 -2.75
N LYS A 768 8.28 33.45 -3.48
CA LYS A 768 7.99 34.76 -2.86
C LYS A 768 6.51 34.98 -2.63
N GLU A 769 5.67 34.57 -3.59
CA GLU A 769 4.23 34.81 -3.57
C GLU A 769 3.48 33.58 -4.10
N LEU A 770 2.75 32.92 -3.20
CA LEU A 770 1.84 31.82 -3.53
C LEU A 770 0.61 31.87 -2.63
N ASP A 771 -0.56 31.59 -3.21
CA ASP A 771 -1.77 31.32 -2.46
C ASP A 771 -1.61 30.03 -1.62
N VAL A 772 -2.37 29.92 -0.54
CA VAL A 772 -2.45 28.67 0.23
C VAL A 772 -3.01 27.54 -0.65
N GLY A 773 -2.38 26.37 -0.57
CA GLY A 773 -2.77 25.18 -1.34
C GLY A 773 -1.59 24.57 -2.10
N THR A 774 -1.91 23.77 -3.11
CA THR A 774 -0.91 23.13 -3.97
C THR A 774 -1.26 23.31 -5.44
N GLU A 775 -0.26 23.65 -6.25
CA GLU A 775 -0.30 23.64 -7.71
C GLU A 775 0.72 22.61 -8.22
N LEU A 776 0.26 21.68 -9.04
CA LEU A 776 1.07 20.67 -9.72
C LEU A 776 0.96 20.86 -11.23
N VAL A 777 2.09 20.89 -11.93
CA VAL A 777 2.15 20.94 -13.40
C VAL A 777 2.95 19.75 -13.90
N LEU A 778 2.28 18.85 -14.61
CA LEU A 778 2.88 17.69 -15.26
C LEU A 778 3.17 18.00 -16.73
N TYR A 779 4.42 17.85 -17.17
CA TYR A 779 4.75 17.99 -18.59
C TYR A 779 4.61 16.64 -19.29
N LEU A 780 3.54 16.51 -20.08
CA LEU A 780 3.10 15.23 -20.63
C LEU A 780 4.05 14.78 -21.75
N ASN A 781 4.68 13.61 -21.57
CA ASN A 781 5.58 13.00 -22.55
C ASN A 781 4.91 11.88 -23.38
N HIS A 782 3.73 11.43 -22.99
CA HIS A 782 2.99 10.35 -23.63
C HIS A 782 1.86 10.85 -24.56
N ASN A 783 1.55 10.06 -25.59
CA ASN A 783 0.46 10.30 -26.56
C ASN A 783 -0.95 10.06 -25.96
N ILE A 784 -1.24 10.60 -24.78
CA ILE A 784 -2.59 10.61 -24.23
C ILE A 784 -3.29 11.85 -24.74
N GLU A 785 -4.45 11.71 -25.37
CA GLU A 785 -5.23 12.85 -25.89
C GLU A 785 -5.91 13.61 -24.74
N ASN A 786 -5.92 14.96 -24.80
CA ASN A 786 -6.62 15.80 -23.81
C ASN A 786 -8.08 15.35 -23.61
N LYS A 787 -8.77 15.02 -24.71
CA LYS A 787 -10.16 14.57 -24.69
C LYS A 787 -10.36 13.27 -23.91
N LYS A 788 -9.40 12.34 -23.94
CA LYS A 788 -9.46 11.09 -23.17
C LYS A 788 -9.35 11.35 -21.68
N ILE A 789 -8.43 12.22 -21.25
CA ILE A 789 -8.30 12.63 -19.84
C ILE A 789 -9.59 13.26 -19.35
N VAL A 790 -10.14 14.21 -20.11
CA VAL A 790 -11.39 14.90 -19.75
C VAL A 790 -12.58 13.92 -19.70
N SER A 791 -12.71 13.03 -20.69
CA SER A 791 -13.80 12.04 -20.72
C SER A 791 -13.69 11.08 -19.52
N TYR A 792 -12.49 10.61 -19.20
CA TYR A 792 -12.24 9.78 -18.03
C TYR A 792 -12.63 10.49 -16.72
N ILE A 793 -12.25 11.77 -16.55
CA ILE A 793 -12.66 12.56 -15.37
C ILE A 793 -14.18 12.67 -15.29
N GLN A 794 -14.87 12.92 -16.41
CA GLN A 794 -16.34 13.01 -16.46
C GLN A 794 -17.04 11.69 -16.11
N ASP A 795 -16.48 10.56 -16.55
CA ASP A 795 -17.05 9.24 -16.33
C ASP A 795 -16.87 8.76 -14.87
N ILE A 796 -15.84 9.26 -14.18
CA ILE A 796 -15.46 8.81 -12.84
C ILE A 796 -15.88 9.80 -11.73
N MET A 797 -15.77 11.11 -11.95
CA MET A 797 -16.07 12.15 -10.95
C MET A 797 -17.55 12.56 -11.01
N LEU A 798 -18.41 11.69 -10.50
CA LEU A 798 -19.85 11.79 -10.72
C LEU A 798 -20.58 12.64 -9.67
N ASP A 799 -20.21 12.56 -8.39
CA ASP A 799 -20.93 13.20 -7.29
C ASP A 799 -20.02 13.76 -6.17
N ILE A 800 -18.81 14.18 -6.54
CA ILE A 800 -17.78 14.73 -5.64
C ILE A 800 -18.25 15.99 -4.88
N LYS A 801 -17.63 16.27 -3.73
CA LYS A 801 -18.01 17.37 -2.82
C LYS A 801 -17.72 18.77 -3.36
N TYR A 802 -16.69 18.94 -4.18
CA TYR A 802 -16.21 20.26 -4.62
C TYR A 802 -16.44 20.48 -6.12
N ASP A 803 -16.52 21.74 -6.52
CA ASP A 803 -16.57 22.11 -7.95
C ASP A 803 -15.23 21.77 -8.62
N LEU A 804 -15.30 21.17 -9.80
CA LEU A 804 -14.15 20.85 -10.64
C LEU A 804 -14.25 21.62 -11.97
N ILE A 805 -13.33 22.56 -12.16
CA ILE A 805 -13.27 23.41 -13.35
C ILE A 805 -12.11 22.93 -14.22
N ILE A 806 -12.41 22.51 -15.44
CA ILE A 806 -11.44 21.94 -16.37
C ILE A 806 -11.38 22.78 -17.63
N ASN A 807 -10.26 23.47 -17.85
CA ASN A 807 -9.96 24.13 -19.11
C ASN A 807 -9.05 23.24 -19.95
N TYR A 808 -9.40 23.00 -21.21
CA TYR A 808 -8.57 22.16 -22.07
C TYR A 808 -8.59 22.59 -23.53
N THR A 809 -7.48 22.39 -24.23
CA THR A 809 -7.41 22.62 -25.68
C THR A 809 -7.89 21.38 -26.43
N SER A 810 -8.82 21.58 -27.38
CA SER A 810 -9.37 20.55 -28.27
C SER A 810 -9.18 20.94 -29.75
N ASP A 811 -9.56 20.05 -30.68
CA ASP A 811 -9.59 20.36 -32.13
C ASP A 811 -10.49 21.57 -32.47
N LYS A 812 -11.39 21.94 -31.57
CA LYS A 812 -12.30 23.10 -31.69
C LYS A 812 -11.79 24.34 -30.94
N GLY A 813 -10.53 24.38 -30.52
CA GLY A 813 -9.95 25.44 -29.70
C GLY A 813 -10.08 25.18 -28.19
N ILE A 814 -9.93 26.24 -27.38
CA ILE A 814 -10.01 26.20 -25.92
C ILE A 814 -11.46 25.93 -25.50
N GLN A 815 -11.65 24.92 -24.66
CA GLN A 815 -12.93 24.52 -24.09
C GLN A 815 -12.86 24.61 -22.56
N GLN A 816 -13.99 24.91 -21.93
CA GLN A 816 -14.15 24.88 -20.49
C GLN A 816 -15.29 23.93 -20.13
N LEU A 817 -15.01 23.02 -19.21
CA LEU A 817 -15.97 22.10 -18.63
C LEU A 817 -16.07 22.37 -17.13
N ASN A 818 -17.28 22.48 -16.61
CA ASN A 818 -17.54 22.58 -15.18
C ASN A 818 -18.30 21.33 -14.72
N ILE A 819 -17.75 20.62 -13.74
CA ILE A 819 -18.44 19.56 -13.00
C ILE A 819 -18.79 20.13 -11.63
N PRO A 820 -20.06 20.54 -11.39
CA PRO A 820 -20.46 21.11 -10.12
C PRO A 820 -20.36 20.11 -8.98
N ALA A 821 -20.14 20.60 -7.76
CA ALA A 821 -20.29 19.82 -6.53
C ALA A 821 -21.63 19.08 -6.52
N HIS A 822 -21.62 17.78 -6.20
CA HIS A 822 -22.80 16.90 -6.15
C HIS A 822 -23.63 16.90 -7.45
N ASN A 823 -22.95 16.85 -8.60
CA ASN A 823 -23.54 16.97 -9.94
C ASN A 823 -24.72 16.02 -10.18
N LEU A 824 -24.58 14.73 -9.87
CA LEU A 824 -25.66 13.76 -10.07
C LEU A 824 -26.87 14.07 -9.18
N ARG A 825 -26.65 14.39 -7.90
CA ARG A 825 -27.75 14.75 -6.99
C ARG A 825 -28.43 16.07 -7.37
N LYS A 826 -27.68 17.07 -7.87
CA LYS A 826 -28.22 18.31 -8.44
C LYS A 826 -29.06 18.09 -9.71
N LYS A 827 -28.72 17.10 -10.54
CA LYS A 827 -29.52 16.72 -11.70
C LYS A 827 -30.79 15.98 -11.26
N ALA A 828 -30.66 15.05 -10.33
CA ALA A 828 -31.78 14.26 -9.82
C ALA A 828 -32.78 15.08 -9.01
N SER A 829 -32.36 16.15 -8.33
CA SER A 829 -33.27 17.03 -7.57
C SER A 829 -34.35 17.68 -8.45
N LYS A 830 -34.07 17.86 -9.74
CA LYS A 830 -35.02 18.39 -10.73
C LYS A 830 -36.06 17.37 -11.21
N LYS A 831 -35.93 16.09 -10.85
CA LYS A 831 -36.85 15.04 -11.27
C LYS A 831 -38.05 14.94 -10.35
N ASP A 832 -39.17 14.51 -10.91
CA ASP A 832 -40.43 14.34 -10.19
C ASP A 832 -40.35 13.22 -9.16
N PHE A 833 -39.87 12.04 -9.55
CA PHE A 833 -39.71 10.90 -8.65
C PHE A 833 -38.27 10.76 -8.14
N LYS A 834 -38.08 11.01 -6.84
CA LYS A 834 -36.79 10.90 -6.16
C LYS A 834 -36.93 10.54 -4.68
N LEU A 835 -36.01 9.74 -4.17
CA LEU A 835 -35.84 9.39 -2.77
C LEU A 835 -34.36 9.44 -2.42
N PHE A 836 -34.02 9.86 -1.20
CA PHE A 836 -32.64 9.93 -0.76
C PHE A 836 -32.49 9.51 0.70
N VAL A 837 -31.51 8.66 0.98
CA VAL A 837 -31.13 8.23 2.32
C VAL A 837 -29.70 8.68 2.59
N PRO A 838 -29.48 9.68 3.48
CA PRO A 838 -28.14 10.11 3.85
C PRO A 838 -27.36 9.02 4.57
N LEU A 839 -26.05 8.96 4.32
CA LEU A 839 -25.11 8.09 5.02
C LEU A 839 -24.09 8.95 5.77
N SER A 840 -23.87 8.69 7.07
CA SER A 840 -22.89 9.40 7.90
C SER A 840 -21.53 8.70 7.90
N GLU A 841 -20.45 9.43 8.19
CA GLU A 841 -19.12 8.81 8.33
C GLU A 841 -19.05 7.81 9.52
N ASP A 842 -19.92 7.98 10.52
CA ASP A 842 -20.09 7.08 11.68
C ASP A 842 -20.95 5.83 11.41
N TYR A 843 -21.06 5.42 10.15
CA TYR A 843 -21.72 4.17 9.74
C TYR A 843 -23.24 4.07 9.96
N ASN A 844 -23.95 5.21 9.97
CA ASN A 844 -25.40 5.23 10.12
C ASN A 844 -26.10 5.70 8.84
N ALA A 845 -27.26 5.11 8.56
CA ALA A 845 -28.20 5.65 7.58
C ALA A 845 -29.23 6.52 8.31
N LEU A 846 -29.39 7.76 7.84
CA LEU A 846 -30.24 8.75 8.49
C LEU A 846 -31.62 8.82 7.82
N LYS A 847 -32.61 9.26 8.59
CA LYS A 847 -33.98 9.51 8.13
C LYS A 847 -34.14 10.99 7.82
N LEU A 848 -34.89 11.30 6.77
CA LEU A 848 -35.20 12.66 6.33
C LEU A 848 -36.69 12.89 6.25
N ASP A 849 -37.09 14.15 6.43
CA ASP A 849 -38.44 14.57 6.13
C ASP A 849 -38.59 14.73 4.61
N TYR A 850 -39.54 14.01 4.01
CA TYR A 850 -39.65 13.95 2.56
C TYR A 850 -39.99 15.32 1.94
N GLU A 851 -40.88 16.09 2.56
CA GLU A 851 -41.30 17.38 2.03
C GLU A 851 -40.21 18.44 2.24
N ARG A 852 -39.75 18.58 3.49
CA ARG A 852 -38.79 19.60 3.89
C ARG A 852 -37.42 19.39 3.27
N ASP A 853 -36.95 18.14 3.14
CA ASP A 853 -35.55 17.85 2.79
C ASP A 853 -35.40 17.33 1.35
N ILE A 854 -36.31 16.49 0.86
CA ILE A 854 -36.23 15.86 -0.47
C ILE A 854 -36.87 16.73 -1.56
N ILE A 855 -38.13 17.14 -1.37
CA ILE A 855 -38.85 17.97 -2.37
C ILE A 855 -38.18 19.34 -2.50
N SER A 856 -37.76 19.96 -1.39
CA SER A 856 -37.06 21.24 -1.39
C SER A 856 -35.66 21.19 -2.05
N GLY A 857 -35.07 19.99 -2.18
CA GLY A 857 -33.72 19.79 -2.68
C GLY A 857 -32.59 20.01 -1.66
N LYS A 858 -32.90 20.31 -0.39
CA LYS A 858 -31.91 20.54 0.67
C LYS A 858 -30.95 19.37 0.89
N PHE A 859 -31.41 18.14 0.63
CA PHE A 859 -30.58 16.93 0.76
C PHE A 859 -29.27 16.97 -0.06
N VAL A 860 -29.20 17.82 -1.10
CA VAL A 860 -28.01 18.00 -1.93
C VAL A 860 -26.93 18.81 -1.20
N SER A 861 -27.32 19.83 -0.43
CA SER A 861 -26.40 20.73 0.27
C SER A 861 -26.12 20.32 1.72
N GLU A 862 -27.05 19.64 2.38
CA GLU A 862 -26.95 19.30 3.81
C GLU A 862 -26.27 17.94 4.06
N HIS A 863 -26.18 17.09 3.03
CA HIS A 863 -25.59 15.76 3.15
C HIS A 863 -24.57 15.50 2.05
N GLN A 864 -23.43 14.94 2.42
CA GLN A 864 -22.33 14.69 1.50
C GLN A 864 -22.45 13.33 0.79
N TYR A 865 -23.01 12.33 1.46
CA TYR A 865 -23.08 10.94 1.02
C TYR A 865 -24.49 10.38 1.20
N GLY A 866 -24.85 9.37 0.42
CA GLY A 866 -26.21 8.83 0.46
C GLY A 866 -26.57 7.82 -0.63
N ILE A 867 -27.70 7.15 -0.43
CA ILE A 867 -28.39 6.35 -1.45
C ILE A 867 -29.45 7.22 -2.10
N LEU A 868 -29.30 7.51 -3.40
CA LEU A 868 -30.28 8.23 -4.21
C LEU A 868 -31.00 7.23 -5.13
N ILE A 869 -32.32 7.26 -5.13
CA ILE A 869 -33.18 6.53 -6.07
C ILE A 869 -33.98 7.57 -6.86
N HIS A 870 -33.94 7.50 -8.18
CA HIS A 870 -34.71 8.42 -9.03
C HIS A 870 -35.12 7.75 -10.34
N ASN A 871 -36.12 8.28 -11.03
CA ASN A 871 -36.51 7.80 -12.36
C ASN A 871 -35.39 8.01 -13.40
N SER A 872 -35.17 7.03 -14.28
CA SER A 872 -34.12 7.06 -15.31
C SER A 872 -34.50 7.95 -16.51
N ASP A 873 -33.52 8.61 -17.14
CA ASP A 873 -33.74 9.45 -18.33
C ASP A 873 -33.64 8.69 -19.66
N SER A 874 -33.20 7.42 -19.69
CA SER A 874 -33.06 6.64 -20.94
C SER A 874 -32.83 5.12 -20.72
N GLU A 875 -33.00 4.32 -21.77
CA GLU A 875 -32.78 2.84 -21.87
C GLU A 875 -31.32 2.36 -21.68
N LYS A 876 -30.49 3.07 -20.90
CA LYS A 876 -29.07 2.72 -20.72
C LYS A 876 -28.81 1.75 -19.56
N LYS A 877 -27.82 0.88 -19.78
CA LYS A 877 -27.46 -0.35 -19.04
C LYS A 877 -27.03 -0.21 -17.57
N ASN A 878 -26.81 0.99 -17.02
CA ASN A 878 -26.20 1.14 -15.69
C ASN A 878 -27.23 1.58 -14.65
N VAL A 879 -28.00 0.61 -14.16
CA VAL A 879 -29.07 0.81 -13.15
C VAL A 879 -28.51 1.05 -11.74
N PHE A 880 -27.31 0.52 -11.45
CA PHE A 880 -26.69 0.60 -10.13
C PHE A 880 -25.28 1.18 -10.24
N ASN A 881 -25.07 2.36 -9.67
CA ASN A 881 -23.75 2.97 -9.56
C ASN A 881 -23.32 2.97 -8.09
N VAL A 882 -22.12 2.47 -7.82
CA VAL A 882 -21.49 2.51 -6.49
C VAL A 882 -20.34 3.51 -6.55
N LEU A 883 -20.43 4.55 -5.72
CA LEU A 883 -19.39 5.56 -5.60
C LEU A 883 -18.71 5.48 -4.24
N ASN A 884 -17.43 5.80 -4.21
CA ASN A 884 -16.66 6.07 -3.00
C ASN A 884 -16.37 7.58 -2.93
N ALA A 885 -17.00 8.28 -1.99
CA ALA A 885 -16.90 9.73 -1.82
C ALA A 885 -17.11 10.55 -3.12
N GLY A 886 -18.08 10.15 -3.93
CA GLY A 886 -18.45 10.79 -5.19
C GLY A 886 -17.71 10.27 -6.42
N ILE A 887 -16.80 9.31 -6.26
CA ILE A 887 -15.94 8.73 -7.31
C ILE A 887 -16.45 7.34 -7.68
N LEU A 888 -16.69 7.07 -8.96
CA LEU A 888 -17.18 5.78 -9.44
C LEU A 888 -16.17 4.65 -9.18
N VAL A 889 -16.65 3.54 -8.61
CA VAL A 889 -15.88 2.29 -8.48
C VAL A 889 -16.29 1.34 -9.60
N GLN A 890 -15.42 1.16 -10.60
CA GLN A 890 -15.79 0.48 -11.86
C GLN A 890 -16.23 -0.97 -11.67
N GLN A 891 -15.61 -1.72 -10.76
CA GLN A 891 -15.91 -3.14 -10.49
C GLN A 891 -16.57 -3.30 -9.11
N ALA A 892 -17.63 -2.54 -8.88
CA ALA A 892 -18.46 -2.63 -7.68
C ALA A 892 -19.89 -3.06 -8.02
N SER A 893 -20.48 -3.88 -7.14
CA SER A 893 -21.88 -4.30 -7.21
C SER A 893 -22.51 -4.18 -5.84
N LEU A 894 -23.74 -3.65 -5.77
CA LEU A 894 -24.55 -3.68 -4.56
C LEU A 894 -24.84 -5.10 -4.08
N SER A 895 -24.87 -6.09 -4.99
CA SER A 895 -25.08 -7.49 -4.62
C SER A 895 -23.97 -8.05 -3.75
N ARG A 896 -22.75 -7.53 -3.92
CA ARG A 896 -21.59 -7.93 -3.13
C ARG A 896 -21.65 -7.38 -1.69
N LEU A 897 -22.33 -6.26 -1.48
CA LEU A 897 -22.50 -5.64 -0.15
C LEU A 897 -23.75 -6.15 0.57
N PHE A 898 -24.90 -6.19 -0.11
CA PHE A 898 -26.20 -6.44 0.50
C PHE A 898 -26.83 -7.79 0.11
N GLY A 899 -26.17 -8.59 -0.74
CA GLY A 899 -26.58 -9.95 -1.10
C GLY A 899 -27.24 -10.08 -2.48
N ARG A 900 -27.58 -11.31 -2.86
CA ARG A 900 -28.06 -11.66 -4.22
C ARG A 900 -29.40 -11.04 -4.62
N GLY A 901 -30.09 -10.32 -3.72
CA GLY A 901 -31.31 -9.57 -4.06
C GLY A 901 -31.09 -8.61 -5.23
N PHE A 902 -29.91 -7.98 -5.30
CA PHE A 902 -29.52 -7.08 -6.37
C PHE A 902 -28.94 -7.77 -7.64
N GLU A 903 -28.74 -9.10 -7.62
CA GLU A 903 -28.27 -9.88 -8.79
C GLU A 903 -29.42 -10.31 -9.71
N ASN A 904 -30.62 -10.47 -9.15
CA ASN A 904 -31.79 -10.97 -9.88
C ASN A 904 -32.83 -9.86 -10.03
N GLY A 905 -33.01 -9.41 -11.28
CA GLY A 905 -34.11 -8.52 -11.65
C GLY A 905 -35.46 -8.97 -11.09
N TYR A 906 -36.35 -8.02 -10.81
CA TYR A 906 -37.74 -8.24 -10.35
C TYR A 906 -38.52 -9.28 -11.21
N HIS A 907 -38.03 -9.62 -12.41
CA HIS A 907 -38.66 -10.55 -13.36
C HIS A 907 -37.71 -11.60 -13.97
N SER A 908 -36.86 -12.27 -13.18
CA SER A 908 -35.97 -13.34 -13.68
C SER A 908 -36.68 -14.54 -14.36
N ASN A 909 -38.01 -14.63 -14.27
CA ASN A 909 -38.81 -15.70 -14.87
C ASN A 909 -39.36 -15.37 -16.27
N ILE A 910 -39.22 -14.13 -16.76
CA ILE A 910 -39.39 -13.82 -18.18
C ILE A 910 -38.02 -13.47 -18.72
N ARG A 911 -37.47 -14.34 -19.57
CA ARG A 911 -36.24 -14.05 -20.30
C ARG A 911 -36.54 -13.02 -21.39
N GLY A 912 -36.75 -11.75 -21.03
CA GLY A 912 -36.92 -10.60 -21.93
C GLY A 912 -36.19 -9.38 -21.37
N ASN A 913 -35.69 -8.50 -22.24
CA ASN A 913 -34.90 -7.30 -21.88
C ASN A 913 -35.77 -6.19 -21.29
N PHE A 914 -36.32 -6.44 -20.12
CA PHE A 914 -37.16 -5.51 -19.38
C PHE A 914 -36.28 -4.67 -18.43
N PHE A 915 -35.93 -3.45 -18.84
CA PHE A 915 -35.08 -2.54 -18.06
C PHE A 915 -35.81 -1.97 -16.84
N TYR A 916 -35.05 -1.65 -15.78
CA TYR A 916 -35.55 -0.92 -14.62
C TYR A 916 -35.91 0.52 -14.98
N LYS A 917 -37.00 1.05 -14.42
CA LYS A 917 -37.43 2.44 -14.61
C LYS A 917 -36.75 3.41 -13.65
N ASN A 918 -36.26 2.92 -12.53
CA ASN A 918 -35.44 3.68 -11.58
C ASN A 918 -33.94 3.36 -11.73
N SER A 919 -33.12 4.33 -11.35
CA SER A 919 -31.68 4.17 -11.15
C SER A 919 -31.33 4.36 -9.67
N ILE A 920 -30.35 3.58 -9.18
CA ILE A 920 -29.79 3.71 -7.83
C ILE A 920 -28.36 4.23 -7.94
N LEU A 921 -28.10 5.31 -7.22
CA LEU A 921 -26.77 5.83 -6.97
C LEU A 921 -26.44 5.65 -5.49
N ALA A 922 -25.49 4.78 -5.18
CA ALA A 922 -25.01 4.54 -3.82
C ALA A 922 -23.67 5.23 -3.62
N ASN A 923 -23.69 6.46 -3.09
CA ASN A 923 -22.48 7.22 -2.78
C ASN A 923 -22.09 7.01 -1.31
N PHE A 924 -21.08 6.17 -1.08
CA PHE A 924 -20.61 5.83 0.26
C PHE A 924 -19.54 6.79 0.75
N PRO A 925 -19.47 7.08 2.07
CA PRO A 925 -18.30 7.71 2.67
C PRO A 925 -17.02 6.89 2.44
N ALA A 926 -15.86 7.55 2.45
CA ALA A 926 -14.56 6.94 2.11
C ALA A 926 -14.21 5.71 2.96
N ASN A 927 -14.67 5.67 4.22
CA ASN A 927 -14.41 4.64 5.21
C ASN A 927 -15.44 3.50 5.23
N TRP A 928 -16.51 3.56 4.41
CA TRP A 928 -17.58 2.55 4.41
C TRP A 928 -17.23 1.32 3.58
N ILE A 929 -16.47 1.47 2.50
CA ILE A 929 -16.19 0.37 1.57
C ILE A 929 -14.68 0.13 1.43
N GLN A 930 -14.29 -1.13 1.55
CA GLN A 930 -12.90 -1.54 1.36
C GLN A 930 -12.64 -1.80 -0.12
N LEU A 931 -11.70 -1.05 -0.69
CA LEU A 931 -11.26 -1.18 -2.07
C LEU A 931 -9.87 -1.83 -2.13
N ASP A 932 -9.51 -2.38 -3.29
CA ASP A 932 -8.14 -2.80 -3.57
C ASP A 932 -7.21 -1.59 -3.74
N VAL A 933 -5.89 -1.84 -3.83
CA VAL A 933 -4.87 -0.77 -3.96
C VAL A 933 -5.12 0.11 -5.19
N SER A 934 -5.63 -0.49 -6.27
CA SER A 934 -5.98 0.22 -7.52
C SER A 934 -7.25 1.06 -7.43
N ARG A 935 -8.07 0.83 -6.39
CA ARG A 935 -9.39 1.44 -6.15
C ARG A 935 -10.44 1.15 -7.23
N GLU A 936 -10.22 0.11 -8.02
CA GLU A 936 -11.14 -0.31 -9.08
C GLU A 936 -12.12 -1.37 -8.59
N LYS A 937 -11.73 -2.18 -7.60
CA LYS A 937 -12.47 -3.37 -7.15
C LYS A 937 -12.95 -3.22 -5.72
N LEU A 938 -14.23 -3.52 -5.53
CA LEU A 938 -14.84 -3.62 -4.22
C LEU A 938 -14.48 -4.96 -3.55
N VAL A 939 -13.78 -4.90 -2.43
CA VAL A 939 -13.43 -6.09 -1.63
C VAL A 939 -14.60 -6.47 -0.72
N GLY A 940 -15.14 -5.50 0.03
CA GLY A 940 -16.25 -5.69 0.97
C GLY A 940 -16.38 -4.52 1.96
N PHE A 941 -17.01 -4.76 3.12
CA PHE A 941 -17.02 -3.82 4.24
C PHE A 941 -15.75 -3.95 5.11
N PRO A 942 -15.19 -2.85 5.64
CA PRO A 942 -14.00 -2.87 6.51
C PRO A 942 -14.25 -3.60 7.84
N ASP A 943 -13.17 -4.07 8.47
CA ASP A 943 -13.26 -4.87 9.71
C ASP A 943 -13.68 -4.06 10.94
N ASP A 944 -13.36 -2.77 11.01
CA ASP A 944 -13.79 -1.90 12.12
C ASP A 944 -15.31 -1.73 12.16
N LEU A 945 -15.93 -1.65 10.98
CA LEU A 945 -17.37 -1.69 10.82
C LEU A 945 -17.97 -3.03 11.26
N LYS A 946 -17.23 -4.15 11.12
CA LYS A 946 -17.68 -5.50 11.57
C LYS A 946 -17.70 -5.60 13.08
N LYS A 947 -16.79 -4.89 13.75
CA LYS A 947 -16.70 -4.86 15.22
C LYS A 947 -17.80 -4.00 15.84
N SER A 948 -18.17 -2.87 15.23
CA SER A 948 -19.18 -1.95 15.77
C SER A 948 -20.62 -2.40 15.54
N ALA A 949 -20.95 -3.04 14.41
CA ALA A 949 -22.33 -3.41 14.04
C ALA A 949 -22.73 -4.88 14.27
N GLY A 950 -21.85 -5.72 14.86
CA GLY A 950 -22.14 -7.11 15.21
C GLY A 950 -22.14 -8.11 14.04
N LYS A 951 -22.66 -9.33 14.26
CA LYS A 951 -22.48 -10.53 13.37
C LYS A 951 -22.91 -10.36 11.90
N ASN A 952 -23.68 -9.34 11.52
CA ASN A 952 -24.10 -9.14 10.12
C ASN A 952 -24.37 -7.66 9.75
N ILE A 953 -23.31 -6.86 9.56
CA ILE A 953 -23.39 -5.42 9.21
C ILE A 953 -24.32 -5.16 8.03
N SER A 954 -24.20 -5.95 6.95
CA SER A 954 -24.94 -5.72 5.71
C SER A 954 -26.44 -5.76 5.96
N LEU A 955 -26.88 -6.64 6.85
CA LEU A 955 -28.26 -6.69 7.32
C LEU A 955 -28.59 -5.48 8.21
N SER A 956 -27.73 -5.09 9.15
CA SER A 956 -27.97 -3.95 10.05
C SER A 956 -28.12 -2.62 9.29
N VAL A 957 -27.11 -2.25 8.51
CA VAL A 957 -27.10 -1.02 7.71
C VAL A 957 -28.17 -1.08 6.61
N GLY A 958 -28.34 -2.25 5.98
CA GLY A 958 -29.38 -2.47 4.99
C GLY A 958 -30.80 -2.26 5.55
N VAL A 959 -31.07 -2.70 6.79
CA VAL A 959 -32.35 -2.46 7.47
C VAL A 959 -32.54 -0.97 7.77
N GLN A 960 -31.52 -0.24 8.23
CA GLN A 960 -31.63 1.21 8.45
C GLN A 960 -31.97 1.97 7.15
N ILE A 961 -31.30 1.62 6.04
CA ILE A 961 -31.60 2.19 4.73
C ILE A 961 -33.05 1.88 4.33
N ALA A 962 -33.49 0.63 4.51
CA ALA A 962 -34.84 0.20 4.19
C ALA A 962 -35.91 0.89 5.05
N GLU A 963 -35.63 1.18 6.32
CA GLU A 963 -36.51 1.93 7.22
C GLU A 963 -36.64 3.39 6.78
N ALA A 964 -35.53 4.04 6.41
CA ALA A 964 -35.57 5.41 5.89
C ALA A 964 -36.36 5.49 4.57
N LEU A 965 -36.20 4.51 3.68
CA LEU A 965 -37.02 4.40 2.46
C LEU A 965 -38.49 4.13 2.77
N LEU A 966 -38.79 3.27 3.75
CA LEU A 966 -40.16 2.95 4.15
C LEU A 966 -40.94 4.21 4.57
N GLU A 967 -40.33 5.10 5.36
CA GLU A 967 -40.98 6.35 5.79
C GLU A 967 -41.28 7.27 4.61
N GLN A 968 -40.34 7.40 3.66
CA GLN A 968 -40.54 8.20 2.45
C GLN A 968 -41.63 7.60 1.54
N ILE A 969 -41.64 6.28 1.36
CA ILE A 969 -42.69 5.57 0.60
C ILE A 969 -44.07 5.79 1.25
N GLN A 970 -44.17 5.65 2.57
CA GLN A 970 -45.41 5.88 3.30
C GLN A 970 -45.89 7.33 3.17
N TRP A 971 -44.98 8.29 3.16
CA TRP A 971 -45.31 9.69 2.92
C TRP A 971 -45.94 9.87 1.54
N ILE A 972 -45.34 9.29 0.48
CA ILE A 972 -45.85 9.37 -0.91
C ILE A 972 -47.27 8.80 -1.00
N LEU A 973 -47.52 7.64 -0.39
CA LEU A 973 -48.83 6.97 -0.38
C LEU A 973 -49.90 7.73 0.42
N LYS A 974 -49.49 8.52 1.43
CA LYS A 974 -50.41 9.30 2.24
C LYS A 974 -50.82 10.61 1.56
N HIS A 975 -49.98 11.15 0.67
CA HIS A 975 -50.14 12.47 0.05
C HIS A 975 -50.45 12.36 -1.46
N ASN A 976 -51.58 11.73 -1.78
CA ASN A 976 -52.02 11.35 -3.14
C ASN A 976 -52.34 12.51 -4.09
N GLU A 977 -52.17 13.75 -3.64
CA GLU A 977 -52.35 14.98 -4.44
C GLU A 977 -51.02 15.61 -4.84
N SER A 978 -49.89 15.06 -4.39
CA SER A 978 -48.56 15.55 -4.74
C SER A 978 -48.20 15.25 -6.21
N SER A 979 -47.30 16.04 -6.80
CA SER A 979 -46.77 15.79 -8.15
C SER A 979 -46.08 14.42 -8.26
N VAL A 980 -45.47 13.96 -7.16
CA VAL A 980 -44.84 12.63 -7.07
C VAL A 980 -45.87 11.51 -7.24
N SER A 981 -47.11 11.71 -6.77
CA SER A 981 -48.19 10.74 -6.90
C SER A 981 -48.72 10.59 -8.34
N GLN A 982 -48.35 11.51 -9.26
CA GLN A 982 -48.58 11.38 -10.71
C GLN A 982 -47.52 10.50 -11.40
N THR A 983 -46.56 9.95 -10.65
CA THR A 983 -45.58 9.01 -11.19
C THR A 983 -46.23 7.63 -11.40
N PRO A 984 -45.85 6.89 -12.47
CA PRO A 984 -46.25 5.51 -12.65
C PRO A 984 -45.94 4.62 -11.43
N VAL A 985 -46.85 3.69 -11.12
CA VAL A 985 -46.74 2.74 -9.99
C VAL A 985 -45.45 1.91 -10.06
N ILE A 986 -44.94 1.62 -11.25
CA ILE A 986 -43.71 0.83 -11.45
C ILE A 986 -42.52 1.45 -10.72
N ASN A 987 -42.41 2.78 -10.67
CA ASN A 987 -41.31 3.47 -10.00
C ASN A 987 -41.39 3.24 -8.47
N LEU A 988 -42.60 3.25 -7.90
CA LEU A 988 -42.76 2.98 -6.46
C LEU A 988 -42.58 1.48 -6.15
N GLN A 989 -43.10 0.60 -7.00
CA GLN A 989 -42.94 -0.85 -6.87
C GLN A 989 -41.46 -1.25 -6.90
N GLU A 990 -40.68 -0.76 -7.86
CA GLU A 990 -39.23 -0.99 -7.92
C GLU A 990 -38.52 -0.50 -6.66
N THR A 991 -38.88 0.68 -6.15
CA THR A 991 -38.31 1.24 -4.93
C THR A 991 -38.60 0.37 -3.70
N ILE A 992 -39.83 -0.13 -3.56
CA ILE A 992 -40.21 -1.07 -2.49
C ILE A 992 -39.37 -2.35 -2.55
N LEU A 993 -39.09 -2.84 -3.76
CA LEU A 993 -38.28 -4.05 -3.94
C LEU A 993 -36.82 -3.81 -3.60
N PHE A 994 -36.26 -2.68 -4.02
CA PHE A 994 -34.91 -2.28 -3.62
C PHE A 994 -34.77 -2.17 -2.10
N ALA A 995 -35.75 -1.57 -1.41
CA ALA A 995 -35.78 -1.51 0.06
C ALA A 995 -35.82 -2.91 0.69
N ILE A 996 -36.54 -3.86 0.09
CA ILE A 996 -36.57 -5.27 0.53
C ILE A 996 -35.23 -5.98 0.25
N ASP A 997 -34.58 -5.67 -0.87
CA ASP A 997 -33.28 -6.23 -1.22
C ASP A 997 -32.17 -5.72 -0.29
N PHE A 998 -32.25 -4.45 0.18
CA PHE A 998 -31.38 -3.95 1.26
C PHE A 998 -31.55 -4.73 2.57
N CYS A 999 -32.75 -5.24 2.86
CA CYS A 999 -32.99 -6.16 3.98
C CYS A 999 -32.49 -7.60 3.73
N ASN A 1000 -31.78 -7.86 2.62
CA ASN A 1000 -31.38 -9.19 2.14
C ASN A 1000 -32.55 -10.19 2.10
N ARG A 1001 -33.77 -9.69 1.83
CA ARG A 1001 -35.03 -10.46 1.83
C ARG A 1001 -35.26 -11.29 3.11
N ASN A 1002 -34.81 -10.79 4.26
CA ASN A 1002 -34.98 -11.50 5.52
C ASN A 1002 -36.40 -11.29 6.10
N ASN A 1003 -37.26 -12.30 5.95
CA ASN A 1003 -38.66 -12.25 6.38
C ASN A 1003 -38.87 -12.08 7.90
N ASN A 1004 -37.81 -12.20 8.70
CA ASN A 1004 -37.89 -12.06 10.15
C ASN A 1004 -37.88 -10.61 10.63
N THR A 1005 -37.49 -9.64 9.78
CA THR A 1005 -37.49 -8.23 10.19
C THR A 1005 -38.89 -7.62 10.07
N GLU A 1006 -39.24 -6.72 11.00
CA GLU A 1006 -40.52 -6.01 10.95
C GLU A 1006 -40.61 -5.12 9.70
N THR A 1007 -39.50 -4.47 9.34
CA THR A 1007 -39.35 -3.63 8.14
C THR A 1007 -39.64 -4.42 6.85
N TYR A 1008 -39.15 -5.65 6.71
CA TYR A 1008 -39.48 -6.50 5.56
C TYR A 1008 -40.98 -6.75 5.45
N LYS A 1009 -41.66 -7.04 6.57
CA LYS A 1009 -43.10 -7.32 6.59
C LYS A 1009 -43.90 -6.08 6.19
N LYS A 1010 -43.53 -4.91 6.72
CA LYS A 1010 -44.15 -3.61 6.36
C LYS A 1010 -43.97 -3.31 4.88
N LEU A 1011 -42.75 -3.37 4.35
CA LEU A 1011 -42.48 -3.15 2.92
C LEU A 1011 -43.19 -4.16 2.02
N SER A 1012 -43.27 -5.43 2.44
CA SER A 1012 -43.94 -6.48 1.67
C SER A 1012 -45.45 -6.28 1.56
N ALA A 1013 -46.07 -5.66 2.57
CA ALA A 1013 -47.50 -5.31 2.55
C ALA A 1013 -47.81 -4.12 1.61
N LEU A 1014 -46.83 -3.24 1.37
CA LEU A 1014 -46.99 -2.09 0.47
C LEU A 1014 -46.86 -2.45 -1.02
N LYS A 1015 -46.46 -3.68 -1.35
CA LYS A 1015 -46.35 -4.12 -2.75
C LYS A 1015 -47.69 -4.03 -3.47
N TYR A 1016 -47.64 -3.52 -4.69
CA TYR A 1016 -48.74 -3.62 -5.64
C TYR A 1016 -48.79 -5.03 -6.22
N ILE A 1017 -50.01 -5.56 -6.32
CA ILE A 1017 -50.35 -6.84 -6.94
C ILE A 1017 -51.38 -6.61 -8.04
N LEU A 1018 -51.38 -7.48 -9.03
CA LEU A 1018 -52.37 -7.49 -10.10
C LEU A 1018 -53.68 -8.13 -9.61
N HIS A 1019 -54.78 -7.42 -9.78
CA HIS A 1019 -56.14 -7.91 -9.59
C HIS A 1019 -56.82 -8.06 -10.96
N ILE A 1020 -57.26 -9.27 -11.30
CA ILE A 1020 -58.01 -9.54 -12.53
C ILE A 1020 -59.43 -9.95 -12.14
N ASP A 1021 -60.39 -9.10 -12.47
CA ASP A 1021 -61.79 -9.34 -12.17
C ASP A 1021 -62.55 -9.71 -13.45
N PHE A 1022 -63.03 -10.95 -13.53
CA PHE A 1022 -63.94 -11.40 -14.57
C PHE A 1022 -65.36 -11.02 -14.15
N ALA A 1023 -65.79 -9.83 -14.56
CA ALA A 1023 -67.13 -9.30 -14.31
C ALA A 1023 -68.16 -9.89 -15.28
N ASN A 1024 -69.42 -9.49 -15.17
CA ASN A 1024 -70.52 -10.04 -15.97
C ASN A 1024 -70.40 -9.69 -17.47
N ASP A 1025 -69.93 -8.49 -17.80
CA ASP A 1025 -69.86 -7.93 -19.15
C ASP A 1025 -68.44 -7.49 -19.57
N ALA A 1026 -67.43 -7.66 -18.71
CA ALA A 1026 -66.06 -7.19 -18.96
C ALA A 1026 -64.99 -7.97 -18.17
N ILE A 1027 -63.73 -7.86 -18.60
CA ILE A 1027 -62.54 -8.16 -17.79
C ILE A 1027 -61.97 -6.85 -17.28
N VAL A 1028 -61.81 -6.72 -15.98
CA VAL A 1028 -61.21 -5.55 -15.34
C VAL A 1028 -59.83 -5.90 -14.83
N PHE A 1029 -58.83 -5.18 -15.30
CA PHE A 1029 -57.47 -5.25 -14.80
C PHE A 1029 -57.22 -4.08 -13.84
N ASN A 1030 -56.90 -4.38 -12.59
CA ASN A 1030 -56.63 -3.37 -11.58
C ASN A 1030 -55.35 -3.68 -10.79
N LEU A 1031 -54.79 -2.68 -10.15
CA LEU A 1031 -53.72 -2.81 -9.17
C LEU A 1031 -54.29 -2.60 -7.77
N ALA A 1032 -53.81 -3.40 -6.82
CA ALA A 1032 -54.18 -3.26 -5.42
C ALA A 1032 -52.96 -3.56 -4.53
N HIS A 1033 -52.98 -3.10 -3.28
CA HIS A 1033 -51.97 -3.51 -2.31
C HIS A 1033 -52.11 -4.98 -1.91
N LYS A 1034 -50.99 -5.60 -1.54
CA LYS A 1034 -50.91 -6.99 -1.12
C LYS A 1034 -51.55 -7.21 0.26
N TYR A 1035 -52.69 -7.91 0.30
CA TYR A 1035 -53.43 -8.21 1.55
C TYR A 1035 -52.98 -9.51 2.26
N GLU A 1036 -52.51 -10.55 1.53
CA GLU A 1036 -52.10 -11.85 2.10
C GLU A 1036 -50.72 -12.31 1.60
N ALA A 1037 -50.00 -13.10 2.41
CA ALA A 1037 -48.57 -13.36 2.25
C ALA A 1037 -48.17 -14.15 0.98
N ARG A 1038 -49.07 -14.98 0.42
CA ARG A 1038 -48.72 -15.99 -0.60
C ARG A 1038 -49.08 -15.63 -2.05
N ASP A 1039 -50.00 -14.71 -2.29
CA ASP A 1039 -50.50 -14.47 -3.65
C ASP A 1039 -49.94 -13.18 -4.27
N ARG A 1040 -49.28 -13.31 -5.43
CA ARG A 1040 -48.77 -12.20 -6.26
C ARG A 1040 -49.86 -11.61 -7.17
N ILE A 1041 -50.87 -12.42 -7.50
CA ILE A 1041 -51.98 -12.06 -8.39
C ILE A 1041 -53.25 -12.53 -7.71
N LYS A 1042 -54.28 -11.69 -7.70
CA LYS A 1042 -55.61 -12.06 -7.25
C LYS A 1042 -56.55 -12.09 -8.46
N ILE A 1043 -57.32 -13.17 -8.59
CA ILE A 1043 -58.27 -13.34 -9.68
C ILE A 1043 -59.63 -13.55 -9.05
N THR A 1044 -60.65 -12.80 -9.48
CA THR A 1044 -62.03 -12.99 -9.04
C THR A 1044 -62.96 -13.30 -10.20
N PHE A 1045 -63.96 -14.13 -9.95
CA PHE A 1045 -64.99 -14.51 -10.91
C PHE A 1045 -66.34 -14.16 -10.33
N ASN A 1046 -67.09 -13.27 -10.99
CA ASN A 1046 -68.47 -13.01 -10.61
C ASN A 1046 -69.39 -14.03 -11.31
N THR A 1047 -70.14 -14.78 -10.51
CA THR A 1047 -70.98 -15.89 -10.98
C THR A 1047 -72.38 -15.39 -11.35
N GLY A 1048 -72.73 -15.46 -12.64
CA GLY A 1048 -74.13 -15.34 -13.05
C GLY A 1048 -74.35 -15.21 -14.56
N ILE A 1049 -73.63 -14.29 -15.22
CA ILE A 1049 -73.91 -13.90 -16.62
C ILE A 1049 -72.68 -14.13 -17.53
N SER A 1050 -71.47 -14.15 -16.95
CA SER A 1050 -70.19 -14.25 -17.67
C SER A 1050 -70.02 -15.56 -18.46
N GLN A 1051 -70.59 -16.67 -18.01
CA GLN A 1051 -70.30 -17.98 -18.60
C GLN A 1051 -70.99 -18.20 -19.95
N GLU A 1052 -72.20 -17.66 -20.15
CA GLU A 1052 -72.93 -17.76 -21.42
C GLU A 1052 -72.24 -16.93 -22.51
N TYR A 1053 -71.88 -15.68 -22.19
CA TYR A 1053 -71.19 -14.78 -23.12
C TYR A 1053 -69.76 -15.23 -23.45
N ILE A 1054 -69.03 -15.73 -22.46
CA ILE A 1054 -67.71 -16.34 -22.67
C ILE A 1054 -67.84 -17.59 -23.55
N ASN A 1055 -68.84 -18.46 -23.31
CA ASN A 1055 -69.09 -19.63 -24.15
C ASN A 1055 -69.46 -19.24 -25.59
N GLU A 1056 -70.30 -18.22 -25.79
CA GLU A 1056 -70.63 -17.69 -27.12
C GLU A 1056 -69.40 -17.13 -27.84
N LEU A 1057 -68.57 -16.35 -27.15
CA LEU A 1057 -67.32 -15.82 -27.69
C LEU A 1057 -66.35 -16.94 -28.04
N LEU A 1058 -66.20 -17.95 -27.17
CA LEU A 1058 -65.34 -19.12 -27.41
C LEU A 1058 -65.85 -20.00 -28.55
N VAL A 1059 -67.16 -20.19 -28.66
CA VAL A 1059 -67.79 -20.90 -29.79
C VAL A 1059 -67.52 -20.13 -31.09
N LYS A 1060 -67.76 -18.82 -31.11
CA LYS A 1060 -67.45 -17.96 -32.27
C LYS A 1060 -65.99 -18.07 -32.68
N ILE A 1061 -65.06 -17.90 -31.73
CA ILE A 1061 -63.61 -18.02 -31.98
C ILE A 1061 -63.29 -19.41 -32.54
N ARG A 1062 -63.87 -20.51 -31.99
CA ARG A 1062 -63.68 -21.90 -32.45
C ARG A 1062 -64.26 -22.20 -33.83
N THR A 1063 -65.29 -21.45 -34.24
CA THR A 1063 -65.95 -21.61 -35.54
C THR A 1063 -65.34 -20.78 -36.67
N LEU A 1064 -64.37 -19.91 -36.40
CA LEU A 1064 -63.62 -19.16 -37.42
C LEU A 1064 -62.82 -20.14 -38.31
N ASP A 1065 -62.84 -19.94 -39.64
CA ASP A 1065 -62.09 -20.79 -40.56
C ASP A 1065 -60.58 -20.49 -40.41
N PHE A 1066 -59.75 -21.54 -40.32
CA PHE A 1066 -58.29 -21.40 -40.23
C PHE A 1066 -57.66 -20.65 -41.41
N ARG A 1067 -58.39 -20.50 -42.52
CA ARG A 1067 -57.99 -19.74 -43.71
C ARG A 1067 -58.49 -18.29 -43.74
N GLU A 1068 -59.34 -17.87 -42.79
CA GLU A 1068 -59.79 -16.48 -42.71
C GLU A 1068 -58.65 -15.58 -42.20
N GLU A 1069 -58.50 -14.42 -42.84
CA GLU A 1069 -57.60 -13.34 -42.41
C GLU A 1069 -58.41 -12.35 -41.58
N PHE A 1070 -57.96 -12.09 -40.36
CA PHE A 1070 -58.41 -10.90 -39.64
C PHE A 1070 -57.36 -9.81 -39.81
N PHE A 1071 -57.86 -8.58 -39.85
CA PHE A 1071 -57.09 -7.43 -40.29
C PHE A 1071 -56.94 -6.48 -39.12
N ILE A 1072 -55.70 -6.15 -38.79
CA ILE A 1072 -55.41 -5.18 -37.74
C ILE A 1072 -55.12 -3.84 -38.43
N GLU A 1073 -55.93 -2.81 -38.16
CA GLU A 1073 -55.75 -1.47 -38.73
C GLU A 1073 -54.62 -0.73 -38.02
N SER A 1074 -53.53 -0.43 -38.73
CA SER A 1074 -52.48 0.48 -38.26
C SER A 1074 -52.67 1.87 -38.88
N ILE A 1075 -52.35 2.92 -38.13
CA ILE A 1075 -52.00 4.23 -38.71
C ILE A 1075 -50.53 4.45 -38.37
N CYS A 1076 -49.76 4.90 -39.37
CA CYS A 1076 -48.37 5.32 -39.19
C CYS A 1076 -48.30 6.85 -39.08
N GLU A 1077 -47.16 7.39 -38.61
CA GLU A 1077 -46.89 8.81 -38.30
C GLU A 1077 -47.30 9.85 -39.37
N ASN A 1078 -47.71 9.44 -40.58
CA ASN A 1078 -48.17 10.29 -41.68
C ASN A 1078 -49.68 10.13 -42.04
N GLU A 1079 -50.53 9.63 -41.14
CA GLU A 1079 -51.99 9.47 -41.32
C GLU A 1079 -52.46 8.54 -42.48
N MET A 1080 -51.59 7.71 -43.05
CA MET A 1080 -52.02 6.63 -43.97
C MET A 1080 -52.30 5.33 -43.19
N ARG A 1081 -53.49 4.75 -43.41
CA ARG A 1081 -53.90 3.45 -42.86
C ARG A 1081 -53.34 2.30 -43.69
N GLU A 1082 -52.42 1.51 -43.14
CA GLU A 1082 -52.04 0.22 -43.70
C GLU A 1082 -52.62 -0.93 -42.86
N ILE A 1083 -53.16 -1.93 -43.55
CA ILE A 1083 -53.89 -3.04 -42.94
C ILE A 1083 -53.05 -4.31 -43.08
N HIS A 1084 -52.57 -4.85 -41.97
CA HIS A 1084 -51.83 -6.12 -41.97
C HIS A 1084 -52.77 -7.32 -41.74
N PRO A 1085 -52.84 -8.30 -42.67
CA PRO A 1085 -53.58 -9.52 -42.45
C PRO A 1085 -52.81 -10.48 -41.53
N MET A 1086 -53.46 -10.98 -40.47
CA MET A 1086 -53.00 -12.14 -39.72
C MET A 1086 -53.99 -13.28 -39.90
N LEU A 1087 -53.49 -14.48 -40.27
CA LEU A 1087 -54.34 -15.67 -40.41
C LEU A 1087 -54.82 -16.13 -39.03
N VAL A 1088 -56.10 -16.52 -38.94
CA VAL A 1088 -56.70 -17.10 -37.72
C VAL A 1088 -55.86 -18.28 -37.20
N ARG A 1089 -55.31 -19.12 -38.09
CA ARG A 1089 -54.39 -20.22 -37.70
C ARG A 1089 -53.14 -19.74 -36.98
N ASP A 1090 -52.54 -18.63 -37.43
CA ASP A 1090 -51.30 -18.12 -36.85
C ASP A 1090 -51.56 -17.44 -35.51
N PHE A 1091 -52.74 -16.83 -35.32
CA PHE A 1091 -53.23 -16.36 -34.02
C PHE A 1091 -53.49 -17.50 -33.03
N TYR A 1092 -54.16 -18.57 -33.47
CA TYR A 1092 -54.38 -19.75 -32.63
C TYR A 1092 -53.08 -20.43 -32.26
N ARG A 1093 -52.16 -20.59 -33.22
CA ARG A 1093 -50.82 -21.11 -32.97
C ARG A 1093 -50.05 -20.19 -32.02
N PHE A 1094 -50.18 -18.87 -32.16
CA PHE A 1094 -49.63 -17.90 -31.23
C PHE A 1094 -50.19 -18.10 -29.82
N CYS A 1095 -51.50 -18.24 -29.65
CA CYS A 1095 -52.12 -18.53 -28.36
C CYS A 1095 -51.65 -19.88 -27.79
N GLU A 1096 -51.60 -20.95 -28.59
CA GLU A 1096 -51.20 -22.29 -28.12
C GLU A 1096 -49.71 -22.39 -27.77
N GLU A 1097 -48.80 -21.82 -28.57
CA GLU A 1097 -47.36 -21.77 -28.25
C GLU A 1097 -47.08 -20.90 -27.01
N PHE A 1098 -47.96 -19.94 -26.72
CA PHE A 1098 -47.88 -19.06 -25.55
C PHE A 1098 -48.48 -19.69 -24.28
N MET A 1099 -49.49 -20.56 -24.43
CA MET A 1099 -50.13 -21.33 -23.35
C MET A 1099 -49.41 -22.65 -23.03
N GLY A 1100 -48.74 -23.27 -24.01
CA GLY A 1100 -48.14 -24.59 -23.93
C GLY A 1100 -46.61 -24.55 -23.81
N ASN A 1101 -46.08 -24.44 -22.59
CA ASN A 1101 -44.77 -24.99 -22.27
C ASN A 1101 -44.58 -25.08 -20.74
N ARG A 1102 -44.83 -26.29 -20.20
CA ARG A 1102 -44.24 -26.71 -18.91
C ARG A 1102 -42.74 -27.01 -19.06
N ASP A 1103 -42.21 -27.08 -20.29
CA ASP A 1103 -40.79 -27.25 -20.60
C ASP A 1103 -40.16 -26.00 -21.24
N ASN A 1104 -39.02 -25.61 -20.69
CA ASN A 1104 -38.34 -24.32 -20.82
C ASN A 1104 -37.68 -24.02 -22.20
N ARG A 1105 -38.32 -24.31 -23.35
CA ARG A 1105 -37.74 -24.04 -24.69
C ARG A 1105 -38.75 -23.41 -25.66
N MET A 1106 -38.95 -22.09 -25.54
CA MET A 1106 -39.48 -21.28 -26.65
C MET A 1106 -38.50 -21.26 -27.83
N ASN A 1107 -39.00 -21.32 -29.06
CA ASN A 1107 -38.21 -21.17 -30.29
C ASN A 1107 -37.62 -19.75 -30.37
N LYS A 1108 -36.31 -19.62 -30.64
CA LYS A 1108 -35.58 -18.33 -30.71
C LYS A 1108 -36.21 -17.33 -31.68
N ASN A 1109 -36.70 -17.79 -32.84
CA ASN A 1109 -37.34 -16.93 -33.84
C ASN A 1109 -38.71 -16.41 -33.38
N PHE A 1110 -39.47 -17.22 -32.65
CA PHE A 1110 -40.77 -16.83 -32.10
C PHE A 1110 -40.58 -15.84 -30.93
N ARG A 1111 -39.58 -16.08 -30.09
CA ARG A 1111 -39.21 -15.18 -29.00
C ARG A 1111 -38.76 -13.79 -29.50
N TYR A 1112 -37.99 -13.74 -30.59
CA TYR A 1112 -37.60 -12.48 -31.21
C TYR A 1112 -38.79 -11.70 -31.76
N LYS A 1113 -39.72 -12.37 -32.46
CA LYS A 1113 -40.97 -11.75 -32.93
C LYS A 1113 -41.85 -11.25 -31.78
N PHE A 1114 -41.95 -12.02 -30.70
CA PHE A 1114 -42.73 -11.67 -29.52
C PHE A 1114 -42.14 -10.49 -28.74
N GLU A 1115 -40.83 -10.49 -28.50
CA GLU A 1115 -40.13 -9.35 -27.91
C GLU A 1115 -40.29 -8.10 -28.78
N HIS A 1116 -40.27 -8.23 -30.12
CA HIS A 1116 -40.53 -7.12 -31.04
C HIS A 1116 -41.97 -6.57 -30.96
N ILE A 1117 -42.99 -7.43 -30.83
CA ILE A 1117 -44.41 -7.02 -30.71
C ILE A 1117 -44.68 -6.29 -29.39
N ILE A 1118 -43.98 -6.67 -28.32
CA ILE A 1118 -44.07 -6.01 -27.01
C ILE A 1118 -43.28 -4.70 -26.97
N HIS A 1119 -42.11 -4.64 -27.61
CA HIS A 1119 -41.24 -3.47 -27.60
C HIS A 1119 -41.61 -2.42 -28.67
N GLU A 1120 -42.25 -2.80 -29.77
CA GLU A 1120 -42.77 -1.91 -30.82
C GLU A 1120 -44.26 -2.19 -31.13
N PRO A 1121 -45.20 -1.69 -30.31
CA PRO A 1121 -46.66 -1.95 -30.42
C PRO A 1121 -47.30 -1.66 -31.80
N TRP A 1122 -46.62 -0.85 -32.60
CA TRP A 1122 -47.02 -0.31 -33.90
C TRP A 1122 -46.82 -1.34 -35.03
N PHE A 1123 -45.95 -2.34 -34.84
CA PHE A 1123 -45.67 -3.39 -35.83
C PHE A 1123 -46.83 -4.38 -36.03
N CYS A 1124 -47.81 -4.39 -35.14
CA CYS A 1124 -49.06 -5.16 -35.29
C CYS A 1124 -50.27 -4.27 -35.53
N GLY A 1125 -50.10 -2.98 -35.77
CA GLY A 1125 -51.22 -2.05 -35.99
C GLY A 1125 -52.05 -1.74 -34.75
N PHE A 1126 -51.43 -1.67 -33.57
CA PHE A 1126 -52.13 -1.20 -32.38
C PHE A 1126 -51.68 0.23 -32.07
N GLU A 1127 -52.43 1.23 -32.55
CA GLU A 1127 -52.25 2.62 -32.08
C GLU A 1127 -52.88 2.85 -30.70
N GLN A 1128 -53.93 2.11 -30.35
CA GLN A 1128 -54.51 2.18 -29.00
C GLN A 1128 -53.79 1.23 -28.06
N GLU A 1129 -53.23 1.80 -27.00
CA GLU A 1129 -52.53 1.12 -25.91
C GLU A 1129 -53.33 -0.07 -25.30
N ASP A 1130 -54.66 -0.08 -25.43
CA ASP A 1130 -55.53 -1.19 -24.98
C ASP A 1130 -55.51 -2.41 -25.91
N GLY A 1131 -54.98 -2.32 -27.14
CA GLY A 1131 -54.98 -3.41 -28.11
C GLY A 1131 -54.19 -4.65 -27.65
N ILE A 1132 -53.02 -4.44 -27.03
CA ILE A 1132 -52.22 -5.52 -26.44
C ILE A 1132 -52.98 -6.16 -25.26
N LEU A 1133 -53.63 -5.36 -24.41
CA LEU A 1133 -54.42 -5.86 -23.29
C LEU A 1133 -55.68 -6.61 -23.75
N LYS A 1134 -56.30 -6.20 -24.88
CA LYS A 1134 -57.42 -6.90 -25.52
C LYS A 1134 -57.02 -8.27 -26.06
N ILE A 1135 -55.85 -8.39 -26.71
CA ILE A 1135 -55.31 -9.69 -27.14
C ILE A 1135 -55.03 -10.58 -25.92
N ILE A 1136 -54.38 -10.01 -24.90
CA ILE A 1136 -54.07 -10.75 -23.67
C ILE A 1136 -55.35 -11.20 -22.96
N ALA A 1137 -56.41 -10.37 -22.93
CA ALA A 1137 -57.72 -10.72 -22.43
C ALA A 1137 -58.32 -11.92 -23.19
N ILE A 1138 -58.20 -11.96 -24.52
CA ILE A 1138 -58.62 -13.10 -25.35
C ILE A 1138 -57.82 -14.37 -24.99
N ILE A 1139 -56.49 -14.27 -24.83
CA ILE A 1139 -55.64 -15.40 -24.43
C ILE A 1139 -56.06 -15.94 -23.04
N LEU A 1140 -56.31 -15.05 -22.08
CA LEU A 1140 -56.77 -15.44 -20.75
C LEU A 1140 -58.13 -16.17 -20.79
N LEU A 1141 -59.06 -15.71 -21.63
CA LEU A 1141 -60.36 -16.36 -21.83
C LEU A 1141 -60.26 -17.72 -22.51
N LEU A 1142 -59.43 -17.84 -23.56
CA LEU A 1142 -59.18 -19.11 -24.26
C LEU A 1142 -58.56 -20.17 -23.35
N TYR A 1143 -57.72 -19.74 -22.39
CA TYR A 1143 -57.09 -20.64 -21.43
C TYR A 1143 -58.01 -20.98 -20.25
N LEU A 1144 -58.87 -20.04 -19.82
CA LEU A 1144 -59.86 -20.28 -18.77
C LEU A 1144 -60.73 -21.52 -19.07
N ASP A 1145 -61.12 -21.71 -20.33
CA ASP A 1145 -61.92 -22.86 -20.77
C ASP A 1145 -61.14 -24.18 -20.81
N LYS A 1146 -59.81 -24.13 -20.91
CA LYS A 1146 -58.92 -25.31 -20.95
C LYS A 1146 -58.43 -25.77 -19.56
N LEU A 1147 -58.72 -25.00 -18.50
CA LEU A 1147 -58.20 -25.25 -17.15
C LEU A 1147 -59.18 -26.05 -16.27
N GLU A 1148 -58.69 -27.10 -15.61
CA GLU A 1148 -59.44 -27.84 -14.58
C GLU A 1148 -59.67 -27.00 -13.31
N GLU A 1149 -58.68 -26.19 -12.92
CA GLU A 1149 -58.76 -25.26 -11.80
C GLU A 1149 -58.46 -23.84 -12.27
N LYS A 1150 -59.42 -22.92 -12.06
CA LYS A 1150 -59.31 -21.51 -12.49
C LYS A 1150 -58.13 -20.76 -11.84
N GLU A 1151 -57.64 -21.21 -10.68
CA GLU A 1151 -56.47 -20.62 -10.01
C GLU A 1151 -55.16 -20.78 -10.79
N ASN A 1152 -55.07 -21.76 -11.69
CA ASN A 1152 -53.87 -22.00 -12.51
C ASN A 1152 -53.56 -20.85 -13.50
N LEU A 1153 -54.51 -19.94 -13.73
CA LEU A 1153 -54.26 -18.70 -14.48
C LEU A 1153 -53.12 -17.87 -13.88
N LYS A 1154 -52.95 -17.88 -12.55
CA LYS A 1154 -51.89 -17.14 -11.85
C LYS A 1154 -50.47 -17.56 -12.28
N GLN A 1155 -50.32 -18.74 -12.90
CA GLN A 1155 -49.02 -19.31 -13.31
C GLN A 1155 -48.64 -18.96 -14.76
N LEU A 1156 -49.52 -18.31 -15.52
CA LEU A 1156 -49.26 -17.97 -16.91
C LEU A 1156 -48.19 -16.86 -17.04
N PRO A 1157 -47.17 -17.00 -17.91
CA PRO A 1157 -46.17 -15.97 -18.14
C PRO A 1157 -46.74 -14.61 -18.54
N VAL A 1158 -47.88 -14.61 -19.25
CA VAL A 1158 -48.58 -13.39 -19.69
C VAL A 1158 -48.99 -12.49 -18.54
N VAL A 1159 -49.32 -13.07 -17.39
CA VAL A 1159 -49.82 -12.31 -16.24
C VAL A 1159 -48.74 -11.39 -15.66
N ASN A 1160 -47.47 -11.79 -15.74
CA ASN A 1160 -46.35 -10.93 -15.36
C ASN A 1160 -46.15 -9.75 -16.34
N ILE A 1161 -46.52 -9.92 -17.61
CA ILE A 1161 -46.45 -8.85 -18.63
C ILE A 1161 -47.57 -7.84 -18.38
N ILE A 1162 -48.79 -8.32 -18.10
CA ILE A 1162 -49.94 -7.48 -17.72
C ILE A 1162 -49.61 -6.66 -16.47
N GLU A 1163 -49.08 -7.32 -15.44
CA GLU A 1163 -48.69 -6.67 -14.18
C GLU A 1163 -47.74 -5.48 -14.46
N ARG A 1164 -46.72 -5.69 -15.29
CA ARG A 1164 -45.77 -4.64 -15.65
C ARG A 1164 -46.40 -3.52 -16.46
N ILE A 1165 -47.17 -3.82 -17.52
CA ILE A 1165 -47.81 -2.81 -18.37
C ILE A 1165 -48.73 -1.92 -17.53
N LEU A 1166 -49.51 -2.51 -16.62
CA LEU A 1166 -50.39 -1.76 -15.74
C LEU A 1166 -49.61 -0.87 -14.78
N MET A 1167 -48.53 -1.38 -14.19
CA MET A 1167 -47.67 -0.57 -13.31
C MET A 1167 -46.99 0.58 -14.05
N GLU A 1168 -46.69 0.42 -15.35
CA GLU A 1168 -46.12 1.48 -16.19
C GLU A 1168 -47.15 2.55 -16.60
N ARG A 1169 -48.45 2.22 -16.63
CA ARG A 1169 -49.52 3.12 -17.11
C ARG A 1169 -50.33 3.79 -16.01
N ILE A 1170 -50.57 3.08 -14.91
CA ILE A 1170 -51.38 3.59 -13.82
C ILE A 1170 -50.47 4.39 -12.90
N ASN A 1171 -50.89 5.62 -12.58
CA ASN A 1171 -50.19 6.46 -11.62
C ASN A 1171 -50.54 6.07 -10.19
N ILE A 1172 -49.64 6.34 -9.26
CA ILE A 1172 -49.80 6.01 -7.84
C ILE A 1172 -51.13 6.59 -7.30
N CYS A 1173 -51.44 7.84 -7.61
CA CYS A 1173 -52.65 8.51 -7.13
C CYS A 1173 -53.95 7.82 -7.55
N ASP A 1174 -53.98 7.19 -8.73
CA ASP A 1174 -55.20 6.60 -9.30
C ASP A 1174 -55.55 5.29 -8.60
N VAL A 1175 -54.53 4.54 -8.18
CA VAL A 1175 -54.70 3.34 -7.35
C VAL A 1175 -55.20 3.70 -5.97
N GLU A 1176 -54.60 4.69 -5.32
CA GLU A 1176 -54.97 5.07 -3.95
C GLU A 1176 -56.38 5.70 -3.87
N LYS A 1177 -56.81 6.39 -4.93
CA LYS A 1177 -58.20 6.90 -5.06
C LYS A 1177 -59.21 5.81 -5.44
N LYS A 1178 -58.77 4.56 -5.65
CA LYS A 1178 -59.57 3.43 -6.14
C LYS A 1178 -60.31 3.74 -7.45
N SER A 1179 -59.76 4.65 -8.26
CA SER A 1179 -60.34 5.09 -9.54
C SER A 1179 -59.66 4.44 -10.74
N SER A 1180 -58.59 3.68 -10.54
CA SER A 1180 -57.87 2.98 -11.61
C SER A 1180 -58.44 1.59 -11.87
N GLY A 1181 -58.59 1.25 -13.14
CA GLY A 1181 -58.89 -0.10 -13.61
C GLY A 1181 -59.11 -0.06 -15.11
N ILE A 1182 -58.34 -0.84 -15.88
CA ILE A 1182 -58.55 -0.94 -17.32
C ILE A 1182 -59.68 -1.95 -17.54
N VAL A 1183 -60.82 -1.46 -18.03
CA VAL A 1183 -62.02 -2.27 -18.28
C VAL A 1183 -62.06 -2.64 -19.75
N ILE A 1184 -62.04 -3.93 -20.05
CA ILE A 1184 -62.18 -4.47 -21.41
C ILE A 1184 -63.51 -5.19 -21.50
N LYS A 1185 -64.50 -4.58 -22.15
CA LYS A 1185 -65.83 -5.18 -22.35
C LYS A 1185 -65.75 -6.39 -23.27
N TYR A 1186 -66.56 -7.43 -23.00
CA TYR A 1186 -66.61 -8.61 -23.86
C TYR A 1186 -67.13 -8.29 -25.27
N GLU A 1187 -68.01 -7.29 -25.40
CA GLU A 1187 -68.46 -6.75 -26.69
C GLU A 1187 -67.30 -6.21 -27.54
N GLU A 1188 -66.34 -5.51 -26.93
CA GLU A 1188 -65.17 -4.98 -27.63
C GLU A 1188 -64.24 -6.10 -28.13
N LEU A 1189 -64.16 -7.20 -27.38
CA LEU A 1189 -63.41 -8.39 -27.80
C LEU A 1189 -64.12 -9.12 -28.96
N ASN A 1190 -65.45 -9.16 -28.95
CA ASN A 1190 -66.24 -9.75 -30.03
C ASN A 1190 -66.14 -8.91 -31.32
N ALA A 1191 -66.12 -7.58 -31.21
CA ALA A 1191 -65.97 -6.67 -32.34
C ALA A 1191 -64.66 -6.85 -33.13
N LEU A 1192 -63.57 -7.28 -32.46
CA LEU A 1192 -62.29 -7.62 -33.12
C LEU A 1192 -62.43 -8.75 -34.15
N PHE A 1193 -63.43 -9.62 -33.99
CA PHE A 1193 -63.70 -10.75 -34.90
C PHE A 1193 -64.89 -10.49 -35.85
N GLU A 1194 -65.70 -9.45 -35.63
CA GLU A 1194 -66.85 -9.11 -36.48
C GLU A 1194 -66.48 -8.21 -37.67
N SER A 1195 -65.33 -7.53 -37.64
CA SER A 1195 -64.84 -6.72 -38.76
C SER A 1195 -64.24 -7.57 -39.89
N ARG A 1196 -65.08 -8.30 -40.63
CA ARG A 1196 -65.06 -8.48 -42.11
C ARG A 1196 -65.98 -9.63 -42.57
N LYS A 1197 -67.26 -9.33 -42.78
CA LYS A 1197 -67.90 -9.72 -44.05
C LYS A 1197 -67.58 -8.64 -45.07
N ARG A 1198 -66.48 -8.76 -45.82
CA ARG A 1198 -66.39 -8.03 -47.09
C ARG A 1198 -67.25 -8.78 -48.10
N THR A 1199 -68.36 -8.16 -48.46
CA THR A 1199 -69.04 -8.38 -49.73
C THR A 1199 -68.02 -8.37 -50.86
N ASN A 1200 -68.06 -9.42 -51.69
CA ASN A 1200 -67.45 -9.44 -53.01
C ASN A 1200 -67.97 -8.24 -53.81
N ASP A 1201 -67.17 -7.18 -53.92
CA ASP A 1201 -67.11 -6.38 -55.14
C ASP A 1201 -65.69 -5.83 -55.30
N ARG A 1202 -65.22 -5.95 -56.54
CA ARG A 1202 -63.82 -5.97 -57.00
C ARG A 1202 -62.97 -4.77 -56.63
#